data_AF-A0A5M9MUQ8-F1
#
_entry.id   AF-A0A5M9MUQ8-F1
#
_cell.length_a   1.000
_cell.length_b   1.000
_cell.length_c   1.000
_cell.angle_alpha   90.00
_cell.angle_beta   90.00
_cell.angle_gamma   90.00
#
_symmetry.space_group_name_H-M   'P 1'
#
loop_
_entity.id
_entity.type
_entity.pdbx_description
1 polymer ?
#
loop_
_entity_poly.entity_id
_entity_poly.type
_entity_poly.pdbx_seq_one_letter_code
_entity_poly.pdbx_strand_id
1 'polypeptide(L)'
;MIYSQRLQHAEVEECREDPPLQNDGTPKKPLTAEDALEIATGESQNVEYTIDSDNSPYLEVRANVPNTDDVTLPINTFRMWSLGVVFTLVGTGVNQFFSMRYPSVTITSLVAQLISYPVGCFFAKAFPIMSIRVFGIYISINPDHHFNVKEHAVITIMSNLSFNQSWASAIIQAQKVYLKMETPVGYQILLSLSMQMFGLGLAGLAYRYIIEPPQMIAYNTSPLVIPFWAQANVFAGWFSVYAVVAPILYYTNTWFTAYLPLTGSDAYDNTGSIYDSRRILDDTGAIDEAKYREYSPIFLPITFALSYGLGFAVLSCLLTHVVLNHSKDILSTFKGKSKKDIHARLISHYPDVPWWWYAVLTLIIMTVAVLTQYVWHTGLPFWGVLITLGLAALYVIPVGTVYAVANLNSNVLTVLGEVVSGYLIKGRPLVLLIFKFYAYTGLSQAMFYGADMKLGLYMKIPRRTLFVAQVVACILGTLTQNGVLLWMLGNVENVCASNQSNNFTCPQGRVNYNSAVFWGAIGPARLYNIGQRYSGLLHMFWIGASLPIITFILRKKFPQSRFLDAIHWPIFFAGTGNLPPATGINYTTAFAVSFIFNKIIKGRKPNWCQEKGLTCSTQLVLKWESEFVSRGLAFGRAGVWSKSRATGGAQATTSPSPSASLLRDDHEWCLIPIVESWGFVNSGVSTFEQPDQVNVACDELNTVVVRGKDRPGFSDEVHEGGLIRSLSINTADSRSARFQSLPDLTACLSMFPHIVEPIQGTLFDYYLSQVCPRTTASSKLSSPFASIILPFCISASPVLFKAIQALGACHWSRFDPKYSVIGLRLKSEALRGLRHRLATEGSLICSADPEVLTIMMMLCLYEIVDNCDERWTIHLKGAKELIRLRRQQQMITSKSGGAHDPVSGFAELFFAFQDVMGRTACGEEVLFGSDYWQENERHVDLWMGCSPELVSILSAITEMSRTRRQLASDSTQVALSLRAASLGRKLEKLVQEIDDDEDEILHSAAELKRLAAVLYLHCALYGASPTTPLVVGYVRSILQLISELLDSGSLVSMTWPVFVAAVELNPLHDEIWSDSPDGAVVYGRPLILHALAAMAESSVSNVARTRAVIVKSRDAAPISNTEKPGGAEFAESSDQDVSAA
;
A
#
# COMPACT_ATOMS: atom_id res chain seq x y z
N MET A 1 36.40 -13.93 -19.59
CA MET A 1 37.59 -13.69 -18.73
C MET A 1 38.32 -12.35 -18.96
N ILE A 2 38.07 -11.58 -20.03
CA ILE A 2 38.64 -10.20 -20.17
C ILE A 2 37.66 -9.11 -19.66
N TYR A 3 36.44 -9.50 -19.27
CA TYR A 3 35.41 -8.59 -18.76
C TYR A 3 35.43 -8.39 -17.23
N SER A 4 36.20 -9.18 -16.46
CA SER A 4 36.35 -9.01 -15.00
C SER A 4 37.53 -8.13 -14.59
N GLN A 5 38.38 -7.69 -15.55
CA GLN A 5 39.58 -6.89 -15.26
C GLN A 5 39.48 -5.40 -15.59
N ARG A 6 38.42 -4.92 -16.26
CA ARG A 6 38.29 -3.50 -16.66
C ARG A 6 37.33 -2.65 -15.83
N LEU A 7 36.59 -3.25 -14.89
CA LEU A 7 35.80 -2.50 -13.89
C LEU A 7 36.64 -1.98 -12.71
N GLN A 8 37.96 -2.23 -12.71
CA GLN A 8 38.90 -1.70 -11.71
C GLN A 8 39.58 -0.37 -12.12
N HIS A 9 39.30 0.20 -13.31
CA HIS A 9 40.05 1.36 -13.82
C HIS A 9 39.24 2.60 -14.25
N ALA A 10 38.09 2.86 -13.62
CA ALA A 10 37.47 4.18 -13.69
C ALA A 10 37.35 4.77 -12.27
N GLU A 11 38.27 5.70 -11.97
CA GLU A 11 38.35 6.58 -10.79
C GLU A 11 38.53 5.91 -9.42
N VAL A 12 39.71 5.34 -9.20
CA VAL A 12 40.36 5.32 -7.87
C VAL A 12 41.23 6.58 -7.80
N GLU A 13 40.69 7.65 -7.23
CA GLU A 13 41.48 8.81 -6.78
C GLU A 13 41.84 8.55 -5.31
N GLU A 14 43.15 8.55 -5.04
CA GLU A 14 43.81 8.08 -3.82
C GLU A 14 43.22 8.74 -2.55
N CYS A 15 42.54 7.95 -1.71
CA CYS A 15 41.98 8.40 -0.44
C CYS A 15 43.09 8.62 0.59
N ARG A 16 43.14 9.83 1.16
CA ARG A 16 43.94 10.16 2.34
C ARG A 16 43.38 9.40 3.55
N GLU A 17 44.16 8.47 4.10
CA GLU A 17 43.80 7.72 5.31
C GLU A 17 43.71 8.64 6.53
N ASP A 18 42.52 8.74 7.13
CA ASP A 18 42.30 9.21 8.50
C ASP A 18 42.27 7.99 9.45
N PRO A 19 42.68 8.13 10.73
CA PRO A 19 43.08 7.01 11.58
C PRO A 19 41.94 6.05 11.93
N PRO A 20 42.26 4.77 12.22
CA PRO A 20 41.26 3.74 12.46
C PRO A 20 40.46 4.02 13.74
N LEU A 21 39.15 3.80 13.63
CA LEU A 21 38.18 3.85 14.73
C LEU A 21 38.66 3.00 15.91
N GLN A 22 38.69 3.63 17.08
CA GLN A 22 38.98 2.98 18.35
C GLN A 22 37.86 1.98 18.66
N ASN A 23 38.18 0.69 18.55
CA ASN A 23 37.28 -0.42 18.85
C ASN A 23 37.03 -0.46 20.35
N ASP A 24 35.90 0.09 20.81
CA ASP A 24 35.44 -0.12 22.18
C ASP A 24 34.95 -1.58 22.28
N GLY A 25 35.75 -2.40 22.96
CA GLY A 25 35.77 -3.87 22.91
C GLY A 25 34.57 -4.60 23.49
N THR A 26 33.36 -4.22 23.08
CA THR A 26 32.15 -5.01 23.31
C THR A 26 31.77 -5.72 22.00
N PRO A 27 31.60 -7.05 21.98
CA PRO A 27 31.20 -7.76 20.77
C PRO A 27 29.78 -7.35 20.41
N LYS A 28 29.64 -6.44 19.43
CA LYS A 28 28.34 -6.01 18.91
C LYS A 28 27.74 -7.15 18.08
N LYS A 29 26.67 -7.75 18.61
CA LYS A 29 25.84 -8.73 17.93
C LYS A 29 25.25 -8.10 16.64
N PRO A 30 25.24 -8.79 15.48
CA PRO A 30 24.55 -8.27 14.29
C PRO A 30 23.06 -8.11 14.60
N LEU A 31 22.51 -6.93 14.30
CA LEU A 31 21.09 -6.65 14.51
C LEU A 31 20.24 -7.59 13.64
N THR A 32 19.31 -8.30 14.28
CA THR A 32 18.36 -9.17 13.58
C THR A 32 17.17 -8.36 13.07
N ALA A 33 16.43 -8.91 12.10
CA ALA A 33 15.24 -8.24 11.56
C ALA A 33 14.15 -8.02 12.63
N GLU A 34 14.15 -8.83 13.70
CA GLU A 34 13.27 -8.69 14.86
C GLU A 34 13.68 -7.48 15.73
N ASP A 35 14.97 -7.27 15.97
CA ASP A 35 15.47 -6.07 16.66
C ASP A 35 15.15 -4.78 15.86
N ALA A 36 15.18 -4.82 14.53
CA ALA A 36 14.81 -3.67 13.70
C ALA A 36 13.28 -3.40 13.71
N LEU A 37 12.46 -4.45 13.90
CA LEU A 37 11.00 -4.37 13.92
C LEU A 37 10.48 -3.85 15.27
N GLU A 38 11.04 -4.29 16.41
CA GLU A 38 10.75 -3.73 17.75
C GLU A 38 11.08 -2.24 17.84
N ILE A 39 12.10 -1.80 17.09
CA ILE A 39 12.52 -0.40 16.99
C ILE A 39 11.55 0.43 16.14
N ALA A 40 10.87 -0.18 15.18
CA ALA A 40 9.89 0.46 14.29
C ALA A 40 8.46 0.46 14.87
N THR A 41 8.10 -0.53 15.69
CA THR A 41 6.76 -0.67 16.31
C THR A 41 6.57 0.14 17.59
N GLY A 42 7.64 0.73 18.14
CA GLY A 42 7.54 1.63 19.29
C GLY A 42 7.15 0.95 20.61
N GLU A 43 7.38 -0.36 20.75
CA GLU A 43 7.15 -1.09 22.01
C GLU A 43 8.17 -0.75 23.10
N SER A 44 9.25 -0.06 22.77
CA SER A 44 10.06 0.64 23.76
C SER A 44 9.59 2.09 23.90
N GLN A 45 8.64 2.34 24.80
CA GLN A 45 8.39 3.69 25.32
C GLN A 45 9.60 4.31 26.07
N ASN A 46 10.78 3.67 26.08
CA ASN A 46 11.95 4.09 26.87
C ASN A 46 13.32 4.02 26.18
N VAL A 47 13.43 3.76 24.86
CA VAL A 47 14.73 3.89 24.17
C VAL A 47 14.73 5.16 23.32
N GLU A 48 15.23 6.25 23.91
CA GLU A 48 15.48 7.50 23.19
C GLU A 48 16.69 7.29 22.26
N TYR A 49 16.43 7.04 20.98
CA TYR A 49 17.48 6.93 19.96
C TYR A 49 18.11 8.31 19.75
N THR A 50 19.35 8.44 20.21
CA THR A 50 20.13 9.66 20.01
C THR A 50 20.64 9.73 18.57
N ILE A 51 21.08 10.91 18.13
CA ILE A 51 21.59 11.15 16.76
C ILE A 51 22.76 10.21 16.40
N ASP A 52 23.51 9.72 17.40
CA ASP A 52 24.65 8.81 17.22
C ASP A 52 24.26 7.34 17.02
N SER A 53 22.99 7.00 17.26
CA SER A 53 22.51 5.62 17.15
C SER A 53 22.48 5.13 15.70
N ASP A 54 22.48 3.81 15.52
CA ASP A 54 22.43 3.16 14.20
C ASP A 54 21.03 3.20 13.55
N ASN A 55 20.13 4.02 14.10
CA ASN A 55 18.77 4.24 13.63
C ASN A 55 18.39 5.73 13.69
N SER A 56 17.37 6.13 12.92
CA SER A 56 16.92 7.53 12.93
C SER A 56 16.24 7.87 14.27
N PRO A 57 16.49 9.07 14.85
CA PRO A 57 15.82 9.49 16.08
C PRO A 57 14.29 9.66 15.91
N TYR A 58 13.81 9.83 14.67
CA TYR A 58 12.40 10.03 14.35
C TYR A 58 11.70 8.72 14.01
N LEU A 59 10.59 8.43 14.70
CA LEU A 59 9.81 7.21 14.50
C LEU A 59 9.24 7.14 13.08
N GLU A 60 8.77 8.26 12.54
CA GLU A 60 8.18 8.35 11.20
C GLU A 60 9.19 8.03 10.09
N VAL A 61 10.48 8.34 10.32
CA VAL A 61 11.55 8.08 9.36
C VAL A 61 12.02 6.63 9.48
N ARG A 62 12.19 6.11 10.70
CA ARG A 62 12.51 4.68 10.91
C ARG A 62 11.46 3.77 10.31
N ALA A 63 10.21 4.09 10.56
CA ALA A 63 9.07 3.42 9.98
C ALA A 63 8.77 3.95 8.57
N ASN A 64 9.76 4.24 7.71
CA ASN A 64 9.62 4.55 6.25
C ASN A 64 10.91 4.36 5.46
N VAL A 65 12.07 4.49 6.10
CA VAL A 65 13.35 4.56 5.43
C VAL A 65 14.30 3.52 6.03
N PRO A 66 14.89 2.63 5.21
CA PRO A 66 15.85 1.65 5.72
C PRO A 66 17.11 2.35 6.25
N ASN A 67 17.72 1.80 7.29
CA ASN A 67 19.00 2.24 7.85
C ASN A 67 20.22 1.63 7.13
N THR A 68 20.00 1.03 5.96
CA THR A 68 21.03 0.47 5.08
C THR A 68 20.98 1.12 3.69
N ASP A 69 22.04 0.93 2.91
CA ASP A 69 22.12 1.34 1.50
C ASP A 69 22.69 0.22 0.64
N ASP A 70 22.06 -0.03 -0.52
CA ASP A 70 22.58 -0.92 -1.56
C ASP A 70 23.24 -0.08 -2.66
N VAL A 71 24.56 -0.14 -2.71
CA VAL A 71 25.40 0.60 -3.66
C VAL A 71 25.41 0.00 -5.07
N THR A 72 24.92 -1.23 -5.25
CA THR A 72 24.96 -1.96 -6.52
C THR A 72 23.82 -1.62 -7.47
N LEU A 73 22.76 -1.01 -6.93
CA LEU A 73 21.55 -0.69 -7.66
C LEU A 73 21.79 0.38 -8.75
N PRO A 74 21.38 0.13 -10.02
CA PRO A 74 21.52 1.11 -11.09
C PRO A 74 20.52 2.26 -10.89
N ILE A 75 20.98 3.48 -11.18
CA ILE A 75 20.20 4.72 -11.03
C ILE A 75 20.23 5.54 -12.32
N ASN A 76 21.42 5.70 -12.91
CA ASN A 76 21.63 6.48 -14.13
C ASN A 76 21.34 5.63 -15.38
N THR A 77 20.07 5.38 -15.65
CA THR A 77 19.62 4.51 -16.76
C THR A 77 18.79 5.29 -17.78
N PHE A 78 18.73 4.79 -19.01
CA PHE A 78 17.89 5.41 -20.05
C PHE A 78 16.39 5.38 -19.67
N ARG A 79 15.91 4.30 -19.04
CA ARG A 79 14.52 4.20 -18.58
C ARG A 79 14.18 5.26 -17.53
N MET A 80 15.08 5.54 -16.57
CA MET A 80 14.89 6.61 -15.58
C MET A 80 14.80 7.98 -16.27
N TRP A 81 15.75 8.30 -17.16
CA TRP A 81 15.78 9.58 -17.87
C TRP A 81 14.59 9.77 -18.80
N SER A 82 14.22 8.75 -19.59
CA SER A 82 13.10 8.84 -20.52
C SER A 82 11.77 9.04 -19.80
N LEU A 83 11.49 8.25 -18.76
CA LEU A 83 10.28 8.42 -17.95
C LEU A 83 10.28 9.75 -17.21
N GLY A 84 11.41 10.13 -16.59
CA GLY A 84 11.56 11.42 -15.91
C GLY A 84 11.26 12.59 -16.84
N VAL A 85 11.83 12.60 -18.05
CA VAL A 85 11.57 13.62 -19.07
C VAL A 85 10.10 13.62 -19.49
N VAL A 86 9.51 12.46 -19.80
CA VAL A 86 8.11 12.38 -20.25
C VAL A 86 7.15 12.90 -19.18
N PHE A 87 7.31 12.47 -17.93
CA PHE A 87 6.46 12.95 -16.84
C PHE A 87 6.65 14.46 -16.59
N THR A 88 7.89 14.96 -16.62
CA THR A 88 8.17 16.39 -16.57
C THR A 88 7.45 17.15 -17.68
N LEU A 89 7.56 16.75 -18.95
CA LEU A 89 6.91 17.46 -20.05
C LEU A 89 5.37 17.41 -19.93
N VAL A 90 4.80 16.22 -19.72
CA VAL A 90 3.33 16.05 -19.70
C VAL A 90 2.72 16.74 -18.48
N GLY A 91 3.21 16.44 -17.27
CA GLY A 91 2.58 16.96 -16.06
C GLY A 91 2.75 18.47 -15.91
N THR A 92 3.91 19.02 -16.26
CA THR A 92 4.13 20.46 -16.27
C THR A 92 3.26 21.17 -17.31
N GLY A 93 3.12 20.60 -18.51
CA GLY A 93 2.26 21.16 -19.55
C GLY A 93 0.80 21.20 -19.13
N VAL A 94 0.29 20.12 -18.54
CA VAL A 94 -1.09 20.04 -18.04
C VAL A 94 -1.34 21.02 -16.90
N ASN A 95 -0.42 21.11 -15.92
CA ASN A 95 -0.55 22.07 -14.83
C ASN A 95 -0.52 23.51 -15.31
N GLN A 96 0.37 23.84 -16.27
CA GLN A 96 0.41 25.17 -16.85
C GLN A 96 -0.89 25.50 -17.60
N PHE A 97 -1.47 24.54 -18.32
CA PHE A 97 -2.74 24.72 -19.02
C PHE A 97 -3.90 25.05 -18.06
N PHE A 98 -4.05 24.28 -16.98
CA PHE A 98 -5.14 24.50 -16.03
C PHE A 98 -4.89 25.67 -15.06
N SER A 99 -3.68 26.21 -15.00
CA SER A 99 -3.34 27.33 -14.10
C SER A 99 -4.11 28.62 -14.37
N MET A 100 -4.50 28.87 -15.62
CA MET A 100 -5.24 30.07 -16.01
C MET A 100 -6.78 29.91 -15.93
N ARG A 101 -7.25 28.69 -15.62
CA ARG A 101 -8.68 28.34 -15.53
C ARG A 101 -9.19 28.53 -14.10
N TYR A 102 -10.47 28.87 -13.97
CA TYR A 102 -11.19 28.87 -12.70
C TYR A 102 -12.38 27.87 -12.76
N PRO A 103 -12.48 26.90 -11.83
CA PRO A 103 -11.48 26.53 -10.83
C PRO A 103 -10.22 25.95 -11.49
N SER A 104 -9.06 26.21 -10.88
CA SER A 104 -7.79 25.64 -11.32
C SER A 104 -7.68 24.18 -10.89
N VAL A 105 -7.22 23.31 -11.79
CA VAL A 105 -6.93 21.89 -11.49
C VAL A 105 -5.43 21.71 -11.46
N THR A 106 -4.89 21.08 -10.43
CA THR A 106 -3.46 20.81 -10.29
C THR A 106 -3.21 19.31 -10.10
N ILE A 107 -2.31 18.76 -10.92
CA ILE A 107 -1.80 17.41 -10.80
C ILE A 107 -0.58 17.47 -9.88
N THR A 108 -0.60 16.68 -8.81
CA THR A 108 0.53 16.56 -7.89
C THR A 108 1.53 15.52 -8.37
N SER A 109 2.77 15.61 -7.88
CA SER A 109 3.83 14.64 -8.17
C SER A 109 3.49 13.20 -7.74
N LEU A 110 2.52 13.02 -6.83
CA LEU A 110 2.01 11.70 -6.42
C LEU A 110 1.40 10.93 -7.60
N VAL A 111 0.77 11.60 -8.55
CA VAL A 111 0.22 10.94 -9.75
C VAL A 111 1.36 10.41 -10.61
N ALA A 112 2.42 11.20 -10.79
CA ALA A 112 3.62 10.75 -11.49
C ALA A 112 4.29 9.59 -10.75
N GLN A 113 4.36 9.63 -9.42
CA GLN A 113 4.86 8.53 -8.59
C GLN A 113 4.04 7.25 -8.79
N LEU A 114 2.72 7.33 -8.79
CA LEU A 114 1.84 6.16 -8.90
C LEU A 114 1.86 5.55 -10.31
N ILE A 115 1.90 6.38 -11.36
CA ILE A 115 1.89 5.92 -12.76
C ILE A 115 3.28 5.48 -13.23
N SER A 116 4.35 6.13 -12.76
CA SER A 116 5.72 5.77 -13.18
C SER A 116 6.15 4.37 -12.75
N TYR A 117 5.57 3.80 -11.68
CA TYR A 117 5.87 2.44 -11.26
C TYR A 117 5.41 1.36 -12.26
N PRO A 118 4.11 1.24 -12.61
CA PRO A 118 3.67 0.25 -13.59
C PRO A 118 4.29 0.48 -14.98
N VAL A 119 4.46 1.75 -15.39
CA VAL A 119 5.12 2.09 -16.66
C VAL A 119 6.61 1.71 -16.64
N GLY A 120 7.31 1.94 -15.52
CA GLY A 120 8.70 1.54 -15.32
C GLY A 120 8.89 0.02 -15.33
N CYS A 121 8.01 -0.71 -14.65
CA CYS A 121 7.97 -2.17 -14.68
C CYS A 121 7.70 -2.71 -16.09
N PHE A 122 6.79 -2.07 -16.84
CA PHE A 122 6.54 -2.41 -18.24
C PHE A 122 7.78 -2.14 -19.10
N PHE A 123 8.42 -0.98 -18.97
CA PHE A 123 9.64 -0.63 -19.71
C PHE A 123 10.77 -1.64 -19.43
N ALA A 124 10.98 -2.00 -18.16
CA ALA A 124 12.00 -2.97 -17.76
C ALA A 124 11.78 -4.37 -18.36
N LYS A 125 10.52 -4.78 -18.54
CA LYS A 125 10.16 -6.08 -19.15
C LYS A 125 10.13 -6.04 -20.69
N ALA A 126 9.71 -4.92 -21.28
CA ALA A 126 9.51 -4.80 -22.72
C ALA A 126 10.80 -4.53 -23.51
N PHE A 127 11.77 -3.82 -22.93
CA PHE A 127 13.02 -3.49 -23.63
C PHE A 127 14.12 -4.53 -23.40
N PRO A 128 14.95 -4.83 -24.43
CA PRO A 128 16.05 -5.77 -24.30
C PRO A 128 17.14 -5.21 -23.37
N ILE A 129 17.80 -6.09 -22.60
CA ILE A 129 18.96 -5.74 -21.78
C ILE A 129 20.12 -5.36 -22.71
N MET A 130 20.40 -4.06 -22.81
CA MET A 130 21.39 -3.53 -23.74
C MET A 130 22.11 -2.32 -23.15
N SER A 131 23.40 -2.20 -23.43
CA SER A 131 24.20 -1.01 -23.16
C SER A 131 24.82 -0.51 -24.46
N ILE A 132 24.63 0.76 -24.79
CA ILE A 132 25.18 1.38 -26.00
C ILE A 132 26.28 2.35 -25.60
N ARG A 133 27.37 2.35 -26.36
CA ARG A 133 28.45 3.34 -26.21
C ARG A 133 28.17 4.53 -27.13
N VAL A 134 27.85 5.68 -26.54
CA VAL A 134 27.57 6.93 -27.25
C VAL A 134 28.59 7.98 -26.83
N PHE A 135 29.34 8.56 -27.79
CA PHE A 135 30.41 9.54 -27.55
C PHE A 135 31.43 9.13 -26.45
N GLY A 136 31.76 7.85 -26.37
CA GLY A 136 32.71 7.33 -25.37
C GLY A 136 32.11 7.00 -24.00
N ILE A 137 30.86 7.39 -23.73
CA ILE A 137 30.11 7.11 -22.50
C ILE A 137 29.24 5.85 -22.71
N TYR A 138 29.26 4.92 -21.75
CA TYR A 138 28.36 3.77 -21.74
C TYR A 138 27.00 4.19 -21.16
N ILE A 139 25.96 4.18 -21.99
CA ILE A 139 24.58 4.42 -21.56
C ILE A 139 23.88 3.05 -21.52
N SER A 140 23.48 2.65 -20.31
CA SER A 140 22.65 1.46 -20.14
C SER A 140 21.21 1.77 -20.54
N ILE A 141 20.73 1.14 -21.62
CA ILE A 141 19.34 1.28 -22.08
C ILE A 141 18.41 0.58 -21.11
N ASN A 142 18.70 -0.69 -20.85
CA ASN A 142 18.01 -1.48 -19.84
C ASN A 142 19.07 -2.33 -19.09
N PRO A 143 19.37 -2.05 -17.82
CA PRO A 143 20.36 -2.81 -17.07
C PRO A 143 19.87 -4.21 -16.66
N ASP A 144 18.59 -4.33 -16.34
CA ASP A 144 17.94 -5.54 -15.83
C ASP A 144 16.42 -5.53 -16.11
N HIS A 145 15.73 -6.63 -15.81
CA HIS A 145 14.27 -6.72 -15.96
C HIS A 145 13.49 -6.24 -14.73
N HIS A 146 14.15 -5.59 -13.77
CA HIS A 146 13.55 -5.13 -12.51
C HIS A 146 13.61 -3.61 -12.39
N PHE A 147 12.46 -2.98 -12.22
CA PHE A 147 12.41 -1.53 -11.99
C PHE A 147 12.70 -1.22 -10.52
N ASN A 148 13.73 -0.41 -10.26
CA ASN A 148 14.26 -0.18 -8.92
C ASN A 148 13.67 1.07 -8.23
N VAL A 149 13.62 1.04 -6.90
CA VAL A 149 13.17 2.13 -6.01
C VAL A 149 13.98 3.42 -6.23
N LYS A 150 15.30 3.34 -6.44
CA LYS A 150 16.13 4.55 -6.66
C LYS A 150 15.79 5.24 -7.98
N GLU A 151 15.53 4.49 -9.05
CA GLU A 151 15.10 5.05 -10.34
C GLU A 151 13.72 5.70 -10.23
N HIS A 152 12.80 5.01 -9.56
CA HIS A 152 11.45 5.49 -9.28
C HIS A 152 11.44 6.80 -8.47
N ALA A 153 12.29 6.87 -7.45
CA ALA A 153 12.46 8.07 -6.63
C ALA A 153 13.00 9.25 -7.44
N VAL A 154 13.98 9.05 -8.33
CA VAL A 154 14.50 10.14 -9.18
C VAL A 154 13.42 10.67 -10.15
N ILE A 155 12.61 9.81 -10.77
CA ILE A 155 11.49 10.23 -11.63
C ILE A 155 10.48 11.08 -10.84
N THR A 156 10.20 10.68 -9.61
CA THR A 156 9.29 11.41 -8.71
C THR A 156 9.85 12.78 -8.35
N ILE A 157 11.15 12.87 -8.07
CA ILE A 157 11.85 14.14 -7.78
C ILE A 157 11.82 15.08 -9.00
N MET A 158 12.13 14.56 -10.20
CA MET A 158 12.06 15.35 -11.44
C MET A 158 10.63 15.91 -11.68
N SER A 159 9.61 15.08 -11.42
CA SER A 159 8.21 15.49 -11.53
C SER A 159 7.84 16.54 -10.50
N ASN A 160 8.28 16.39 -9.24
CA ASN A 160 7.96 17.32 -8.14
C ASN A 160 8.45 18.74 -8.41
N LEU A 161 9.69 18.89 -8.88
CA LEU A 161 10.25 20.21 -9.20
C LEU A 161 9.51 20.87 -10.36
N SER A 162 9.25 20.10 -11.42
CA SER A 162 8.75 20.64 -12.68
C SER A 162 7.24 20.94 -12.67
N PHE A 163 6.45 20.27 -11.82
CA PHE A 163 4.99 20.43 -11.79
C PHE A 163 4.54 21.76 -11.19
N ASN A 164 5.42 22.45 -10.45
CA ASN A 164 5.13 23.75 -9.87
C ASN A 164 5.06 24.85 -10.93
N GLN A 165 3.98 25.63 -10.92
CA GLN A 165 3.82 26.75 -11.85
C GLN A 165 4.92 27.80 -11.68
N SER A 166 5.48 28.28 -12.79
CA SER A 166 6.41 29.42 -12.78
C SER A 166 5.68 30.74 -12.52
N TRP A 167 6.12 31.49 -11.51
CA TRP A 167 5.64 32.84 -11.23
C TRP A 167 5.99 33.86 -12.31
N ALA A 168 6.96 33.56 -13.18
CA ALA A 168 7.20 34.36 -14.38
C ALA A 168 5.96 34.39 -15.29
N SER A 169 5.13 33.34 -15.29
CA SER A 169 3.87 33.33 -16.06
C SER A 169 2.92 34.46 -15.62
N ALA A 170 2.88 34.82 -14.34
CA ALA A 170 2.07 35.93 -13.84
C ALA A 170 2.58 37.29 -14.30
N ILE A 171 3.91 37.45 -14.42
CA ILE A 171 4.55 38.68 -14.96
C ILE A 171 4.22 38.81 -16.44
N ILE A 172 4.39 37.74 -17.20
CA ILE A 172 4.13 37.70 -18.65
C ILE A 172 2.64 37.98 -18.93
N GLN A 173 1.74 37.34 -18.17
CA GLN A 173 0.31 37.62 -18.23
C GLN A 173 0.02 39.09 -17.94
N ALA A 174 0.62 39.67 -16.89
CA ALA A 174 0.43 41.06 -16.56
C ALA A 174 0.92 42.02 -17.65
N GLN A 175 2.06 41.75 -18.25
CA GLN A 175 2.61 42.53 -19.36
C GLN A 175 1.73 42.46 -20.61
N LYS A 176 1.35 41.25 -21.05
CA LYS A 176 0.57 41.07 -22.29
C LYS A 176 -0.89 41.48 -22.15
N VAL A 177 -1.56 41.06 -21.09
CA VAL A 177 -3.02 41.19 -20.94
C VAL A 177 -3.40 42.55 -20.34
N TYR A 178 -2.73 42.97 -19.26
CA TYR A 178 -3.12 44.18 -18.53
C TYR A 178 -2.39 45.43 -19.00
N LEU A 179 -1.07 45.36 -19.18
CA LEU A 179 -0.22 46.48 -19.62
C LEU A 179 -0.11 46.62 -21.14
N LYS A 180 -0.62 45.65 -21.93
CA LYS A 180 -0.53 45.61 -23.40
C LYS A 180 0.89 45.83 -23.96
N MET A 181 1.90 45.34 -23.24
CA MET A 181 3.30 45.41 -23.66
C MET A 181 3.67 44.20 -24.52
N GLU A 182 4.44 44.43 -25.58
CA GLU A 182 5.03 43.34 -26.35
C GLU A 182 6.12 42.63 -25.54
N THR A 183 6.06 41.31 -25.48
CA THR A 183 7.03 40.48 -24.75
C THR A 183 7.63 39.44 -25.70
N PRO A 184 8.88 39.66 -26.18
CA PRO A 184 9.55 38.72 -27.05
C PRO A 184 9.69 37.33 -26.42
N VAL A 185 9.68 36.28 -27.25
CA VAL A 185 9.77 34.88 -26.77
C VAL A 185 11.04 34.63 -25.96
N GLY A 186 12.18 35.18 -26.41
CA GLY A 186 13.46 35.07 -25.69
C GLY A 186 13.41 35.66 -24.27
N TYR A 187 12.72 36.79 -24.08
CA TYR A 187 12.52 37.40 -22.77
C TYR A 187 11.72 36.48 -21.84
N GLN A 188 10.61 35.92 -22.32
CA GLN A 188 9.74 35.05 -21.53
C GLN A 188 10.46 33.79 -21.03
N ILE A 189 11.23 33.16 -21.93
CA ILE A 189 12.02 31.95 -21.62
C ILE A 189 13.11 32.28 -20.60
N LEU A 190 13.93 33.31 -20.84
CA LEU A 190 15.04 33.66 -19.94
C LEU A 190 14.54 34.16 -18.57
N LEU A 191 13.45 34.93 -18.55
CA LEU A 191 12.81 35.36 -17.30
C LEU A 191 12.36 34.14 -16.49
N SER A 192 11.63 33.22 -17.12
CA SER A 192 11.15 32.01 -16.45
C SER A 192 12.27 31.10 -15.97
N LEU A 193 13.29 30.89 -16.80
CA LEU A 193 14.43 30.06 -16.49
C LEU A 193 15.21 30.63 -15.29
N SER A 194 15.47 31.94 -15.33
CA SER A 194 16.16 32.61 -14.24
C SER A 194 15.41 32.50 -12.92
N MET A 195 14.06 32.58 -12.93
CA MET A 195 13.24 32.49 -11.72
C MET A 195 13.13 31.07 -11.15
N GLN A 196 13.02 30.05 -11.99
CA GLN A 196 12.92 28.66 -11.53
C GLN A 196 14.24 28.13 -10.98
N MET A 197 15.35 28.55 -11.57
CA MET A 197 16.66 28.11 -11.12
C MET A 197 17.21 28.96 -9.95
N PHE A 198 16.64 30.16 -9.71
CA PHE A 198 17.13 31.13 -8.70
C PHE A 198 17.35 30.53 -7.30
N GLY A 199 16.49 29.60 -6.88
CA GLY A 199 16.56 28.96 -5.57
C GLY A 199 17.49 27.74 -5.50
N LEU A 200 17.93 27.17 -6.64
CA LEU A 200 18.69 25.90 -6.66
C LEU A 200 20.06 26.07 -5.99
N GLY A 201 20.74 27.16 -6.30
CA GLY A 201 22.02 27.49 -5.70
C GLY A 201 21.92 27.77 -4.19
N LEU A 202 20.88 28.49 -3.76
CA LEU A 202 20.62 28.76 -2.34
C LEU A 202 20.32 27.47 -1.56
N ALA A 203 19.54 26.54 -2.14
CA ALA A 203 19.24 25.26 -1.51
C ALA A 203 20.50 24.42 -1.28
N GLY A 204 21.38 24.33 -2.28
CA GLY A 204 22.64 23.60 -2.15
C GLY A 204 23.59 24.22 -1.11
N LEU A 205 23.68 25.54 -1.05
CA LEU A 205 24.45 26.24 0.00
C LEU A 205 23.83 26.05 1.39
N ALA A 206 22.50 25.97 1.47
CA ALA A 206 21.77 25.73 2.70
C ALA A 206 21.70 24.24 3.11
N TYR A 207 22.30 23.33 2.33
CA TYR A 207 22.11 21.88 2.48
C TYR A 207 22.42 21.37 3.88
N ARG A 208 23.56 21.78 4.44
CA ARG A 208 23.99 21.39 5.79
C ARG A 208 23.03 21.86 6.89
N TYR A 209 22.22 22.88 6.62
CA TYR A 209 21.34 23.51 7.59
C TYR A 209 19.89 23.06 7.48
N ILE A 210 19.44 22.72 6.26
CA ILE A 210 18.03 22.42 5.96
C ILE A 210 17.81 20.92 5.71
N ILE A 211 18.86 20.18 5.35
CA ILE A 211 18.71 18.81 4.86
C ILE A 211 19.45 17.81 5.76
N GLU A 212 20.68 18.12 6.19
CA GLU A 212 21.43 17.20 7.07
C GLU A 212 20.81 17.00 8.46
N PRO A 213 20.18 18.01 9.12
CA PRO A 213 19.61 17.79 10.45
C PRO A 213 18.45 16.77 10.41
N PRO A 214 18.41 15.81 11.35
CA PRO A 214 17.36 14.78 11.38
C PRO A 214 15.98 15.37 11.70
N GLN A 215 15.93 16.52 12.39
CA GLN A 215 14.71 17.27 12.74
C GLN A 215 13.88 17.68 11.51
N MET A 216 14.47 17.59 10.32
CA MET A 216 13.90 18.12 9.08
C MET A 216 13.40 16.97 8.21
N ILE A 217 12.08 16.79 8.17
CA ILE A 217 11.40 15.70 7.47
C ILE A 217 10.98 16.16 6.07
N ALA A 218 11.25 15.35 5.04
CA ALA A 218 10.86 15.63 3.64
C ALA A 218 9.35 15.44 3.41
N TYR A 219 8.73 16.20 2.48
CA TYR A 219 7.31 16.03 2.21
C TYR A 219 6.77 16.44 0.82
N ASN A 220 5.76 15.68 0.34
CA ASN A 220 4.86 15.96 -0.80
C ASN A 220 3.38 16.05 -0.32
N THR A 221 2.82 17.26 -0.38
CA THR A 221 1.52 17.82 0.10
C THR A 221 0.27 16.92 0.35
N SER A 222 -0.35 17.01 1.56
CA SER A 222 -1.65 16.47 2.03
C SER A 222 -1.94 16.83 3.53
N PRO A 223 -3.19 17.11 3.94
CA PRO A 223 -3.53 17.51 5.32
C PRO A 223 -3.47 16.40 6.38
N LEU A 224 -3.46 15.12 5.99
CA LEU A 224 -3.34 13.99 6.92
C LEU A 224 -1.97 13.94 7.61
N VAL A 225 -0.93 14.46 6.95
CA VAL A 225 0.45 14.40 7.43
C VAL A 225 0.81 15.60 8.30
N ILE A 226 0.02 16.67 8.26
CA ILE A 226 0.29 17.87 9.05
C ILE A 226 -0.09 17.59 10.51
N PRO A 227 0.84 17.76 11.48
CA PRO A 227 0.56 17.53 12.88
C PRO A 227 -0.66 18.33 13.36
N PHE A 228 -1.49 17.72 14.19
CA PHE A 228 -2.72 18.38 14.67
C PHE A 228 -2.43 19.71 15.39
N TRP A 229 -1.34 19.81 16.15
CA TRP A 229 -0.97 21.06 16.82
C TRP A 229 -0.71 22.19 15.82
N ALA A 230 -0.08 21.89 14.67
CA ALA A 230 0.20 22.88 13.63
C ALA A 230 -1.09 23.33 12.95
N GLN A 231 -1.97 22.39 12.58
CA GLN A 231 -3.30 22.69 12.03
C GLN A 231 -4.18 23.48 13.00
N ALA A 232 -4.13 23.17 14.31
CA ALA A 232 -4.86 23.91 15.32
C ALA A 232 -4.38 25.37 15.44
N ASN A 233 -3.08 25.63 15.30
CA ASN A 233 -2.56 27.01 15.26
C ASN A 233 -3.03 27.76 14.00
N VAL A 234 -3.04 27.12 12.82
CA VAL A 234 -3.59 27.72 11.59
C VAL A 234 -5.06 28.09 11.77
N PHE A 235 -5.86 27.15 12.29
CA PHE A 235 -7.27 27.37 12.55
C PHE A 235 -7.51 28.46 13.58
N ALA A 236 -6.71 28.50 14.66
CA ALA A 236 -6.78 29.57 15.66
C ALA A 236 -6.46 30.94 15.05
N GLY A 237 -5.49 31.01 14.13
CA GLY A 237 -5.16 32.22 13.36
C GLY A 237 -6.33 32.68 12.51
N TRP A 238 -6.92 31.75 11.75
CA TRP A 238 -8.08 32.03 10.90
C TRP A 238 -9.28 32.49 11.73
N PHE A 239 -9.59 31.78 12.80
CA PHE A 239 -10.72 32.10 13.67
C PHE A 239 -10.54 33.47 14.31
N SER A 240 -9.36 33.75 14.89
CA SER A 240 -9.10 35.01 15.57
C SER A 240 -9.14 36.20 14.61
N VAL A 241 -8.46 36.12 13.47
CA VAL A 241 -8.29 37.26 12.57
C VAL A 241 -9.45 37.42 11.60
N TYR A 242 -9.91 36.32 11.00
CA TYR A 242 -10.93 36.39 9.94
C TYR A 242 -12.35 36.08 10.43
N ALA A 243 -12.54 35.20 11.41
CA ALA A 243 -13.89 34.93 11.93
C ALA A 243 -14.31 35.97 13.00
N VAL A 244 -13.37 36.56 13.74
CA VAL A 244 -13.65 37.54 14.81
C VAL A 244 -13.25 38.96 14.42
N VAL A 245 -11.97 39.23 14.16
CA VAL A 245 -11.50 40.62 13.92
C VAL A 245 -12.05 41.21 12.62
N ALA A 246 -12.12 40.45 11.53
CA ALA A 246 -12.60 40.98 10.24
C ALA A 246 -14.07 41.46 10.30
N PRO A 247 -15.05 40.71 10.84
CA PRO A 247 -16.41 41.22 11.04
C PRO A 247 -16.48 42.43 11.98
N ILE A 248 -15.72 42.44 13.08
CA ILE A 248 -15.70 43.59 14.01
C ILE A 248 -15.26 44.85 13.27
N LEU A 249 -14.15 44.80 12.53
CA LEU A 249 -13.63 45.94 11.78
C LEU A 249 -14.57 46.36 10.65
N TYR A 250 -15.23 45.40 9.99
CA TYR A 250 -16.22 45.65 8.95
C TYR A 250 -17.44 46.40 9.48
N TYR A 251 -18.07 45.90 10.55
CA TYR A 251 -19.28 46.51 11.11
C TYR A 251 -19.02 47.80 11.90
N THR A 252 -17.79 48.02 12.38
CA THR A 252 -17.35 49.33 12.91
C THR A 252 -16.96 50.32 11.80
N ASN A 253 -17.11 49.91 10.53
CA ASN A 253 -16.77 50.70 9.35
C ASN A 253 -15.31 51.22 9.35
N THR A 254 -14.40 50.41 9.88
CA THR A 254 -12.98 50.76 9.89
C THR A 254 -12.48 50.81 8.44
N TRP A 255 -11.75 51.88 8.08
CA TRP A 255 -11.23 52.13 6.73
C TRP A 255 -12.28 52.20 5.61
N PHE A 256 -13.54 52.55 5.95
CA PHE A 256 -14.66 52.59 4.99
C PHE A 256 -15.00 51.23 4.37
N THR A 257 -14.65 50.14 5.04
CA THR A 257 -14.82 48.79 4.50
C THR A 257 -16.28 48.33 4.45
N ALA A 258 -17.19 48.94 5.21
CA ALA A 258 -18.62 48.57 5.21
C ALA A 258 -19.32 48.85 3.85
N TYR A 259 -18.72 49.71 3.02
CA TYR A 259 -19.19 50.02 1.67
C TYR A 259 -18.67 49.04 0.61
N LEU A 260 -17.79 48.12 0.98
CA LEU A 260 -17.15 47.14 0.09
C LEU A 260 -17.58 45.72 0.46
N PRO A 261 -17.39 44.72 -0.41
CA PRO A 261 -17.57 43.33 -0.02
C PRO A 261 -16.65 42.95 1.15
N LEU A 262 -17.18 42.21 2.13
CA LEU A 262 -16.40 41.68 3.26
C LEU A 262 -15.17 40.89 2.79
N THR A 263 -15.39 40.06 1.77
CA THR A 263 -14.36 39.24 1.13
C THR A 263 -14.30 39.53 -0.35
N GLY A 264 -13.10 39.87 -0.84
CA GLY A 264 -12.86 40.15 -2.25
C GLY A 264 -11.36 40.29 -2.52
N SER A 265 -10.95 40.00 -3.75
CA SER A 265 -9.56 40.09 -4.21
C SER A 265 -9.30 41.26 -5.17
N ASP A 266 -10.36 42.00 -5.49
CA ASP A 266 -10.29 43.24 -6.27
C ASP A 266 -10.12 44.45 -5.33
N ALA A 267 -9.60 45.52 -5.90
CA ALA A 267 -9.51 46.82 -5.24
C ALA A 267 -10.60 47.76 -5.77
N TYR A 268 -10.98 48.75 -4.96
CA TYR A 268 -12.14 49.60 -5.23
C TYR A 268 -11.76 51.09 -5.20
N ASP A 269 -12.50 51.89 -5.96
CA ASP A 269 -12.43 53.35 -5.91
C ASP A 269 -13.33 53.95 -4.81
N ASN A 270 -13.35 55.28 -4.72
CA ASN A 270 -14.17 56.01 -3.77
C ASN A 270 -15.70 55.87 -4.01
N THR A 271 -16.13 55.33 -5.14
CA THR A 271 -17.54 55.07 -5.46
C THR A 271 -17.95 53.63 -5.16
N GLY A 272 -17.01 52.78 -4.72
CA GLY A 272 -17.24 51.35 -4.51
C GLY A 272 -17.23 50.54 -5.82
N SER A 273 -16.78 51.13 -6.93
CA SER A 273 -16.60 50.44 -8.21
C SER A 273 -15.20 49.81 -8.28
N ILE A 274 -15.00 48.81 -9.15
CA ILE A 274 -13.70 48.16 -9.31
C ILE A 274 -12.68 49.19 -9.81
N TYR A 275 -11.53 49.27 -9.14
CA TYR A 275 -10.51 50.29 -9.39
C TYR A 275 -9.89 50.16 -10.79
N ASP A 276 -10.06 51.19 -11.62
CA ASP A 276 -9.50 51.21 -12.98
C ASP A 276 -8.06 51.74 -12.99
N SER A 277 -7.09 50.82 -12.96
CA SER A 277 -5.66 51.14 -12.99
C SER A 277 -5.22 51.95 -14.21
N ARG A 278 -5.92 51.86 -15.35
CA ARG A 278 -5.53 52.59 -16.58
C ARG A 278 -5.68 54.10 -16.45
N ARG A 279 -6.52 54.57 -15.53
CA ARG A 279 -6.77 56.00 -15.31
C ARG A 279 -5.62 56.70 -14.60
N ILE A 280 -4.77 55.96 -13.87
CA ILE A 280 -3.69 56.52 -13.06
C ILE A 280 -2.30 56.26 -13.63
N LEU A 281 -2.21 55.52 -14.73
CA LEU A 281 -0.95 55.20 -15.40
C LEU A 281 -0.76 56.10 -16.62
N ASP A 282 0.49 56.46 -16.89
CA ASP A 282 0.91 57.11 -18.13
C ASP A 282 1.13 56.06 -19.25
N ASP A 283 1.44 56.54 -20.46
CA ASP A 283 1.69 55.66 -21.62
C ASP A 283 2.93 54.77 -21.44
N THR A 284 3.78 55.06 -20.46
CA THR A 284 4.95 54.26 -20.09
C THR A 284 4.62 53.20 -19.03
N GLY A 285 3.39 53.17 -18.52
CA GLY A 285 2.94 52.29 -17.45
C GLY A 285 3.43 52.72 -16.06
N ALA A 286 3.91 53.96 -15.89
CA ALA A 286 4.27 54.56 -14.62
C ALA A 286 3.11 55.39 -14.06
N ILE A 287 3.14 55.70 -12.75
CA ILE A 287 2.07 56.48 -12.11
C ILE A 287 2.10 57.96 -12.53
N ASP A 288 0.94 58.47 -12.94
CA ASP A 288 0.69 59.90 -13.10
C ASP A 288 0.02 60.45 -11.82
N GLU A 289 0.76 61.27 -11.08
CA GLU A 289 0.27 61.81 -9.80
C GLU A 289 -0.92 62.75 -9.95
N ALA A 290 -1.03 63.48 -11.06
CA ALA A 290 -2.13 64.41 -11.28
C ALA A 290 -3.43 63.62 -11.51
N LYS A 291 -3.38 62.62 -12.40
CA LYS A 291 -4.53 61.74 -12.67
C LYS A 291 -4.95 60.93 -11.45
N TYR A 292 -4.00 60.47 -10.64
CA TYR A 292 -4.32 59.77 -9.39
C TYR A 292 -5.09 60.66 -8.39
N ARG A 293 -4.68 61.92 -8.23
CA ARG A 293 -5.37 62.88 -7.36
C ARG A 293 -6.77 63.23 -7.85
N GLU A 294 -6.97 63.25 -9.17
CA GLU A 294 -8.26 63.53 -9.80
C GLU A 294 -9.23 62.33 -9.73
N TYR A 295 -8.73 61.10 -9.89
CA TYR A 295 -9.56 59.90 -9.92
C TYR A 295 -10.03 59.47 -8.53
N SER A 296 -9.20 58.75 -7.77
CA SER A 296 -9.56 58.28 -6.44
C SER A 296 -8.39 57.62 -5.69
N PRO A 297 -8.36 57.72 -4.35
CA PRO A 297 -7.54 56.82 -3.53
C PRO A 297 -8.10 55.40 -3.57
N ILE A 298 -7.23 54.41 -3.42
CA ILE A 298 -7.63 53.00 -3.45
C ILE A 298 -8.21 52.53 -2.11
N PHE A 299 -9.21 51.65 -2.18
CA PHE A 299 -9.82 51.00 -1.03
C PHE A 299 -9.76 49.48 -1.19
N LEU A 300 -9.38 48.80 -0.10
CA LEU A 300 -9.22 47.36 -0.03
C LEU A 300 -10.33 46.75 0.86
N PRO A 301 -10.91 45.61 0.45
CA PRO A 301 -11.75 44.78 1.34
C PRO A 301 -11.05 44.45 2.66
N ILE A 302 -11.82 44.28 3.73
CA ILE A 302 -11.26 44.09 5.08
C ILE A 302 -10.39 42.83 5.17
N THR A 303 -10.82 41.72 4.56
CA THR A 303 -10.06 40.46 4.53
C THR A 303 -8.75 40.61 3.76
N PHE A 304 -8.75 41.36 2.66
CA PHE A 304 -7.53 41.59 1.88
C PHE A 304 -6.54 42.51 2.62
N ALA A 305 -7.04 43.55 3.30
CA ALA A 305 -6.22 44.42 4.13
C ALA A 305 -5.59 43.66 5.34
N LEU A 306 -6.36 42.81 6.01
CA LEU A 306 -5.87 42.00 7.13
C LEU A 306 -4.84 40.95 6.70
N SER A 307 -4.96 40.40 5.49
CA SER A 307 -3.95 39.49 4.91
C SER A 307 -2.57 40.13 4.82
N TYR A 308 -2.50 41.41 4.42
CA TYR A 308 -1.25 42.18 4.45
C TYR A 308 -0.72 42.42 5.86
N GLY A 309 -1.61 42.76 6.81
CA GLY A 309 -1.24 42.90 8.21
C GLY A 309 -0.63 41.62 8.80
N LEU A 310 -1.24 40.48 8.51
CA LEU A 310 -0.72 39.17 8.88
C LEU A 310 0.64 38.91 8.24
N GLY A 311 0.83 39.29 6.98
CA GLY A 311 2.13 39.22 6.32
C GLY A 311 3.21 39.99 7.07
N PHE A 312 2.93 41.21 7.55
CA PHE A 312 3.88 41.98 8.37
C PHE A 312 4.22 41.28 9.69
N ALA A 313 3.23 40.65 10.34
CA ALA A 313 3.47 39.87 11.55
C ALA A 313 4.38 38.66 11.31
N VAL A 314 4.16 37.92 10.21
CA VAL A 314 4.97 36.73 9.87
C VAL A 314 6.43 37.08 9.69
N LEU A 315 6.74 38.18 9.00
CA LEU A 315 8.11 38.56 8.63
C LEU A 315 9.02 38.78 9.83
N SER A 316 8.52 39.41 10.89
CA SER A 316 9.24 39.60 12.14
C SER A 316 9.15 38.36 13.04
N CYS A 317 7.97 37.74 13.11
CA CYS A 317 7.71 36.56 13.93
C CYS A 317 8.63 35.39 13.58
N LEU A 318 8.86 35.12 12.29
CA LEU A 318 9.74 34.04 11.84
C LEU A 318 11.18 34.21 12.34
N LEU A 319 11.75 35.39 12.12
CA LEU A 319 13.12 35.70 12.54
C LEU A 319 13.26 35.59 14.06
N THR A 320 12.37 36.23 14.80
CA THR A 320 12.42 36.21 16.27
C THR A 320 12.22 34.80 16.82
N HIS A 321 11.28 34.02 16.27
CA HIS A 321 11.04 32.65 16.71
C HIS A 321 12.26 31.74 16.50
N VAL A 322 12.89 31.80 15.33
CA VAL A 322 14.04 30.95 14.98
C VAL A 322 15.29 31.34 15.77
N VAL A 323 15.53 32.65 15.93
CA VAL A 323 16.66 33.14 16.75
C VAL A 323 16.52 32.71 18.22
N LEU A 324 15.32 32.73 18.78
CA LEU A 324 15.12 32.34 20.18
C LEU A 324 15.16 30.83 20.39
N ASN A 325 14.51 30.05 19.52
CA ASN A 325 14.32 28.62 19.75
C ASN A 325 15.40 27.74 19.11
N HIS A 326 16.04 28.17 18.01
CA HIS A 326 16.91 27.31 17.19
C HIS A 326 18.33 27.88 16.95
N SER A 327 18.67 29.05 17.50
CA SER A 327 19.98 29.69 17.24
C SER A 327 21.17 28.84 17.67
N LYS A 328 21.07 28.09 18.77
CA LYS A 328 22.15 27.21 19.26
C LYS A 328 22.45 26.09 18.27
N ASP A 329 21.41 25.48 17.69
CA ASP A 329 21.51 24.38 16.73
C ASP A 329 22.07 24.88 15.38
N ILE A 330 21.65 26.09 14.97
CA ILE A 330 22.19 26.74 13.77
C ILE A 330 23.68 27.05 13.97
N LEU A 331 24.06 27.64 15.11
CA LEU A 331 25.46 27.99 15.40
C LEU A 331 26.38 26.77 15.56
N SER A 332 25.89 25.66 16.13
CA SER A 332 26.68 24.42 16.24
C SER A 332 26.96 23.81 14.87
N THR A 333 25.99 23.89 13.95
CA THR A 333 26.12 23.46 12.55
C THR A 333 27.10 24.35 11.78
N PHE A 334 27.06 25.67 11.96
CA PHE A 334 28.06 26.60 11.39
C PHE A 334 29.49 26.28 11.81
N LYS A 335 29.69 25.80 13.04
CA LYS A 335 31.00 25.40 13.57
C LYS A 335 31.41 23.99 13.13
N GLY A 336 30.62 23.30 12.31
CA GLY A 336 30.87 21.93 11.87
C GLY A 336 30.79 20.90 13.00
N LYS A 337 30.15 21.24 14.13
CA LYS A 337 30.05 20.37 15.32
C LYS A 337 28.74 19.56 15.35
N SER A 338 27.91 19.67 14.32
CA SER A 338 26.65 18.96 14.25
C SER A 338 26.90 17.47 13.98
N LYS A 339 26.21 16.63 14.75
CA LYS A 339 26.29 15.17 14.60
C LYS A 339 25.47 14.76 13.37
N LYS A 340 26.05 13.94 12.51
CA LYS A 340 25.38 13.39 11.32
C LYS A 340 24.51 12.21 11.73
N ASP A 341 23.27 12.20 11.25
CA ASP A 341 22.37 11.06 11.43
C ASP A 341 22.83 9.85 10.59
N ILE A 342 22.21 8.69 10.82
CA ILE A 342 22.55 7.45 10.09
C ILE A 342 22.48 7.63 8.56
N HIS A 343 21.47 8.33 8.04
CA HIS A 343 21.30 8.53 6.60
C HIS A 343 22.36 9.48 6.00
N ALA A 344 22.75 10.53 6.72
CA ALA A 344 23.86 11.40 6.35
C ALA A 344 25.23 10.70 6.43
N ARG A 345 25.39 9.72 7.33
CA ARG A 345 26.59 8.85 7.37
C ARG A 345 26.64 7.91 6.16
N LEU A 346 25.55 7.23 5.83
CA LEU A 346 25.48 6.31 4.68
C LEU A 346 25.78 7.02 3.36
N ILE A 347 25.20 8.20 3.14
CA ILE A 347 25.41 8.92 1.88
C ILE A 347 26.82 9.49 1.73
N SER A 348 27.57 9.65 2.83
CA SER A 348 28.92 10.25 2.77
C SER A 348 29.96 9.39 2.05
N HIS A 349 29.63 8.13 1.73
CA HIS A 349 30.45 7.29 0.87
C HIS A 349 30.39 7.72 -0.61
N TYR A 350 29.31 8.38 -1.04
CA TYR A 350 29.20 8.92 -2.39
C TYR A 350 29.92 10.26 -2.51
N PRO A 351 30.52 10.57 -3.68
CA PRO A 351 31.18 11.83 -3.88
C PRO A 351 30.17 12.99 -3.80
N ASP A 352 30.46 13.93 -2.91
CA ASP A 352 29.66 15.13 -2.73
C ASP A 352 29.68 16.02 -3.98
N VAL A 353 28.61 16.81 -4.14
CA VAL A 353 28.59 17.92 -5.09
C VAL A 353 29.41 19.06 -4.46
N PRO A 354 30.50 19.51 -5.10
CA PRO A 354 31.28 20.61 -4.58
C PRO A 354 30.42 21.86 -4.41
N TRP A 355 30.62 22.60 -3.31
CA TRP A 355 29.85 23.83 -3.04
C TRP A 355 29.97 24.85 -4.18
N TRP A 356 31.09 24.85 -4.92
CA TRP A 356 31.31 25.75 -6.04
C TRP A 356 30.39 25.47 -7.23
N TRP A 357 29.84 24.26 -7.39
CA TRP A 357 28.82 23.99 -8.43
C TRP A 357 27.58 24.85 -8.21
N TYR A 358 27.10 24.89 -6.96
CA TYR A 358 25.97 25.73 -6.57
C TYR A 358 26.31 27.22 -6.65
N ALA A 359 27.54 27.61 -6.29
CA ALA A 359 27.98 29.00 -6.39
C ALA A 359 28.08 29.48 -7.86
N VAL A 360 28.67 28.67 -8.75
CA VAL A 360 28.76 28.94 -10.19
C VAL A 360 27.36 28.99 -10.80
N LEU A 361 26.48 28.04 -10.44
CA LEU A 361 25.11 28.05 -10.92
C LEU A 361 24.36 29.31 -10.47
N THR A 362 24.49 29.70 -9.20
CA THR A 362 23.92 30.96 -8.68
C THR A 362 24.43 32.17 -9.46
N LEU A 363 25.74 32.22 -9.73
CA LEU A 363 26.36 33.29 -10.49
C LEU A 363 25.79 33.36 -11.92
N ILE A 364 25.73 32.23 -12.63
CA ILE A 364 25.16 32.15 -13.99
C ILE A 364 23.72 32.65 -14.00
N ILE A 365 22.89 32.17 -13.06
CA ILE A 365 21.48 32.54 -13.01
C ILE A 365 21.30 34.02 -12.65
N MET A 366 22.12 34.54 -11.74
CA MET A 366 22.12 35.95 -11.39
C MET A 366 22.52 36.82 -12.58
N THR A 367 23.54 36.41 -13.33
CA THR A 367 23.94 37.08 -14.58
C THR A 367 22.80 37.05 -15.60
N VAL A 368 22.16 35.90 -15.83
CA VAL A 368 21.00 35.79 -16.73
C VAL A 368 19.84 36.66 -16.25
N ALA A 369 19.55 36.68 -14.96
CA ALA A 369 18.50 37.52 -14.38
C ALA A 369 18.76 39.01 -14.64
N VAL A 370 19.99 39.48 -14.38
CA VAL A 370 20.40 40.88 -14.65
C VAL A 370 20.37 41.18 -16.14
N LEU A 371 20.97 40.34 -16.98
CA LEU A 371 20.97 40.54 -18.44
C LEU A 371 19.56 40.62 -19.01
N THR A 372 18.65 39.76 -18.54
CA THR A 372 17.24 39.77 -18.96
C THR A 372 16.57 41.11 -18.66
N GLN A 373 16.93 41.79 -17.56
CA GLN A 373 16.36 43.10 -17.25
C GLN A 373 16.95 44.24 -18.08
N TYR A 374 18.26 44.19 -18.37
CA TYR A 374 18.94 45.25 -19.13
C TYR A 374 18.70 45.16 -20.64
N VAL A 375 18.71 43.96 -21.22
CA VAL A 375 18.50 43.75 -22.66
C VAL A 375 17.11 44.19 -23.10
N TRP A 376 16.09 43.94 -22.28
CA TRP A 376 14.70 44.32 -22.56
C TRP A 376 14.23 45.56 -21.80
N HIS A 377 15.15 46.33 -21.21
CA HIS A 377 14.88 47.62 -20.54
C HIS A 377 13.67 47.60 -19.59
N THR A 378 13.54 46.57 -18.74
CA THR A 378 12.38 46.42 -17.83
C THR A 378 12.35 47.46 -16.71
N GLY A 379 13.46 48.17 -16.50
CA GLY A 379 13.58 49.24 -15.50
C GLY A 379 13.96 48.77 -14.09
N LEU A 380 14.14 47.46 -13.87
CA LEU A 380 14.69 46.93 -12.61
C LEU A 380 16.22 47.10 -12.61
N PRO A 381 16.80 47.83 -11.65
CA PRO A 381 18.24 48.00 -11.57
C PRO A 381 18.94 46.71 -11.09
N PHE A 382 20.23 46.56 -11.43
CA PHE A 382 20.99 45.34 -11.11
C PHE A 382 21.04 45.06 -9.59
N TRP A 383 21.14 46.10 -8.77
CA TRP A 383 21.14 45.96 -7.31
C TRP A 383 19.79 45.47 -6.77
N GLY A 384 18.69 45.66 -7.50
CA GLY A 384 17.39 45.12 -7.15
C GLY A 384 17.42 43.59 -7.12
N VAL A 385 18.02 42.96 -8.13
CA VAL A 385 18.21 41.49 -8.18
C VAL A 385 19.08 41.01 -7.00
N LEU A 386 20.14 41.74 -6.66
CA LEU A 386 20.99 41.42 -5.50
C LEU A 386 20.23 41.49 -4.16
N ILE A 387 19.38 42.50 -3.98
CA ILE A 387 18.55 42.62 -2.77
C ILE A 387 17.58 41.44 -2.69
N THR A 388 16.93 41.05 -3.80
CA THR A 388 16.01 39.88 -3.79
C THR A 388 16.73 38.58 -3.43
N LEU A 389 17.96 38.38 -3.92
CA LEU A 389 18.81 37.25 -3.53
C LEU A 389 19.17 37.29 -2.04
N GLY A 390 19.53 38.46 -1.52
CA GLY A 390 19.81 38.66 -0.09
C GLY A 390 18.60 38.38 0.80
N LEU A 391 17.41 38.81 0.39
CA LEU A 391 16.15 38.52 1.09
C LEU A 391 15.85 37.02 1.09
N ALA A 392 16.00 36.35 -0.05
CA ALA A 392 15.83 34.90 -0.13
C ALA A 392 16.84 34.18 0.79
N ALA A 393 18.12 34.53 0.72
CA ALA A 393 19.16 33.95 1.58
C ALA A 393 18.89 34.15 3.08
N LEU A 394 18.39 35.33 3.49
CA LEU A 394 18.04 35.63 4.88
C LEU A 394 16.88 34.77 5.39
N TYR A 395 15.85 34.55 4.56
CA TYR A 395 14.63 33.84 4.97
C TYR A 395 14.65 32.33 4.66
N VAL A 396 15.61 31.83 3.87
CA VAL A 396 15.78 30.40 3.58
C VAL A 396 15.89 29.56 4.85
N ILE A 397 16.73 29.97 5.81
CA ILE A 397 16.89 29.22 7.06
C ILE A 397 15.62 29.31 7.94
N PRO A 398 15.08 30.50 8.28
CA PRO A 398 13.89 30.60 9.12
C PRO A 398 12.67 29.86 8.57
N VAL A 399 12.38 30.06 7.28
CA VAL A 399 11.24 29.40 6.63
C VAL A 399 11.48 27.91 6.49
N GLY A 400 12.72 27.49 6.17
CA GLY A 400 13.10 26.07 6.14
C GLY A 400 12.92 25.37 7.48
N THR A 401 13.29 26.01 8.60
CA THR A 401 13.11 25.44 9.94
C THR A 401 11.64 25.25 10.30
N VAL A 402 10.78 26.26 10.04
CA VAL A 402 9.33 26.12 10.31
C VAL A 402 8.69 25.10 9.37
N TYR A 403 9.08 25.10 8.09
CA TYR A 403 8.61 24.13 7.11
C TYR A 403 8.95 22.70 7.53
N ALA A 404 10.18 22.48 8.02
CA ALA A 404 10.66 21.20 8.53
C ALA A 404 9.88 20.68 9.75
N VAL A 405 9.57 21.54 10.73
CA VAL A 405 8.93 21.14 11.99
C VAL A 405 7.42 20.97 11.84
N ALA A 406 6.78 21.88 11.10
CA ALA A 406 5.33 21.96 11.04
C ALA A 406 4.73 21.43 9.74
N ASN A 407 5.57 21.14 8.74
CA ASN A 407 5.14 20.73 7.41
C ASN A 407 4.16 21.72 6.74
N LEU A 408 4.35 23.02 7.00
CA LEU A 408 3.50 24.10 6.51
C LEU A 408 4.35 25.23 5.94
N ASN A 409 4.05 25.64 4.71
CA ASN A 409 4.76 26.72 4.04
C ASN A 409 4.46 28.06 4.72
N SER A 410 5.52 28.74 5.18
CA SER A 410 5.45 30.05 5.83
C SER A 410 6.11 31.17 5.00
N ASN A 411 6.32 30.95 3.71
CA ASN A 411 6.91 31.93 2.80
C ASN A 411 5.93 33.08 2.53
N VAL A 412 6.23 34.25 3.10
CA VAL A 412 5.50 35.51 2.89
C VAL A 412 6.39 36.60 2.28
N LEU A 413 7.44 36.20 1.55
CA LEU A 413 8.35 37.15 0.89
C LEU A 413 7.68 37.96 -0.23
N THR A 414 6.50 37.57 -0.72
CA THR A 414 5.70 38.39 -1.64
C THR A 414 5.40 39.76 -1.04
N VAL A 415 4.91 39.79 0.21
CA VAL A 415 4.56 41.03 0.91
C VAL A 415 5.80 41.84 1.25
N LEU A 416 6.88 41.19 1.70
CA LEU A 416 8.14 41.91 1.96
C LEU A 416 8.71 42.51 0.68
N GLY A 417 8.66 41.77 -0.43
CA GLY A 417 9.09 42.23 -1.75
C GLY A 417 8.28 43.45 -2.21
N GLU A 418 6.96 43.43 -2.00
CA GLU A 418 6.05 44.55 -2.28
C GLU A 418 6.41 45.80 -1.46
N VAL A 419 6.63 45.66 -0.15
CA VAL A 419 6.99 46.77 0.75
C VAL A 419 8.36 47.34 0.37
N VAL A 420 9.38 46.49 0.26
CA VAL A 420 10.76 46.91 -0.02
C VAL A 420 10.86 47.56 -1.40
N SER A 421 10.31 46.92 -2.43
CA SER A 421 10.30 47.49 -3.78
C SER A 421 9.49 48.79 -3.83
N GLY A 422 8.33 48.86 -3.19
CA GLY A 422 7.48 50.04 -3.22
C GLY A 422 8.12 51.28 -2.57
N TYR A 423 8.99 51.10 -1.57
CA TYR A 423 9.76 52.20 -0.98
C TYR A 423 11.01 52.56 -1.80
N LEU A 424 11.70 51.57 -2.37
CA LEU A 424 12.96 51.75 -3.09
C LEU A 424 12.76 52.23 -4.54
N ILE A 425 11.79 51.66 -5.26
CA ILE A 425 11.56 51.88 -6.69
C ILE A 425 10.09 52.28 -6.88
N LYS A 426 9.84 53.57 -6.81
CA LYS A 426 8.49 54.16 -6.78
C LYS A 426 7.89 54.27 -8.19
N GLY A 427 6.59 54.10 -8.28
CA GLY A 427 5.80 54.50 -9.44
C GLY A 427 5.82 53.53 -10.63
N ARG A 428 6.39 52.33 -10.49
CA ARG A 428 6.53 51.35 -11.59
C ARG A 428 5.98 49.96 -11.18
N PRO A 429 4.74 49.61 -11.56
CA PRO A 429 4.12 48.32 -11.24
C PRO A 429 4.90 47.11 -11.78
N LEU A 430 5.41 47.18 -13.01
CA LEU A 430 6.14 46.08 -13.63
C LEU A 430 7.43 45.73 -12.86
N VAL A 431 8.21 46.76 -12.49
CA VAL A 431 9.44 46.59 -11.72
C VAL A 431 9.15 45.93 -10.37
N LEU A 432 8.04 46.33 -9.73
CA LEU A 432 7.61 45.71 -8.48
C LEU A 432 7.24 44.24 -8.66
N LEU A 433 6.51 43.87 -9.72
CA LEU A 433 6.17 42.46 -9.99
C LEU A 433 7.43 41.60 -10.11
N ILE A 434 8.41 42.08 -10.89
CA ILE A 434 9.66 41.35 -11.12
C ILE A 434 10.43 41.21 -9.79
N PHE A 435 10.56 42.29 -9.00
CA PHE A 435 11.23 42.25 -7.70
C PHE A 435 10.53 41.31 -6.70
N LYS A 436 9.21 41.45 -6.56
CA LYS A 436 8.36 40.61 -5.69
C LYS A 436 8.57 39.14 -6.00
N PHE A 437 8.50 38.77 -7.29
CA PHE A 437 8.59 37.37 -7.66
C PHE A 437 10.00 36.82 -7.57
N TYR A 438 11.06 37.57 -7.89
CA TYR A 438 12.42 37.09 -7.62
C TYR A 438 12.66 36.80 -6.12
N ALA A 439 12.17 37.68 -5.23
CA ALA A 439 12.27 37.45 -3.79
C ALA A 439 11.51 36.18 -3.37
N TYR A 440 10.27 36.01 -3.84
CA TYR A 440 9.44 34.87 -3.49
C TYR A 440 9.92 33.55 -4.11
N THR A 441 10.27 33.55 -5.41
CA THR A 441 10.69 32.34 -6.14
C THR A 441 12.02 31.83 -5.63
N GLY A 442 12.97 32.72 -5.32
CA GLY A 442 14.25 32.33 -4.73
C GLY A 442 14.08 31.46 -3.49
N LEU A 443 13.19 31.87 -2.58
CA LEU A 443 12.91 31.11 -1.38
C LEU A 443 12.07 29.85 -1.65
N SER A 444 10.94 29.98 -2.36
CA SER A 444 10.03 28.85 -2.59
C SER A 444 10.71 27.71 -3.37
N GLN A 445 11.44 28.04 -4.43
CA GLN A 445 12.21 27.06 -5.18
C GLN A 445 13.31 26.44 -4.31
N ALA A 446 14.01 27.22 -3.48
CA ALA A 446 15.00 26.67 -2.56
C ALA A 446 14.40 25.65 -1.58
N MET A 447 13.15 25.88 -1.11
CA MET A 447 12.45 24.93 -0.25
C MET A 447 12.07 23.64 -1.00
N PHE A 448 11.57 23.73 -2.23
CA PHE A 448 11.24 22.56 -3.04
C PHE A 448 12.48 21.73 -3.38
N TYR A 449 13.56 22.37 -3.84
CA TYR A 449 14.85 21.71 -4.05
C TYR A 449 15.34 21.05 -2.77
N GLY A 450 15.23 21.74 -1.62
CA GLY A 450 15.65 21.20 -0.34
C GLY A 450 14.86 19.96 0.09
N ALA A 451 13.54 19.98 -0.11
CA ALA A 451 12.68 18.83 0.18
C ALA A 451 13.05 17.60 -0.68
N ASP A 452 13.33 17.80 -1.96
CA ASP A 452 13.74 16.71 -2.86
C ASP A 452 15.14 16.20 -2.57
N MET A 453 16.07 17.07 -2.17
CA MET A 453 17.39 16.66 -1.70
C MET A 453 17.29 15.84 -0.40
N LYS A 454 16.34 16.15 0.48
CA LYS A 454 16.05 15.33 1.67
C LYS A 454 15.44 13.98 1.30
N LEU A 455 14.54 13.93 0.32
CA LEU A 455 14.05 12.65 -0.22
C LEU A 455 15.20 11.83 -0.83
N GLY A 456 16.10 12.48 -1.58
CA GLY A 456 17.32 11.86 -2.11
C GLY A 456 18.25 11.32 -1.03
N LEU A 457 18.39 12.03 0.09
CA LEU A 457 19.12 11.57 1.28
C LEU A 457 18.50 10.29 1.86
N TYR A 458 17.17 10.26 2.01
CA TYR A 458 16.47 9.07 2.51
C TYR A 458 16.55 7.88 1.56
N MET A 459 16.55 8.11 0.25
CA MET A 459 16.68 7.06 -0.77
C MET A 459 18.13 6.73 -1.14
N LYS A 460 19.11 7.40 -0.51
CA LYS A 460 20.56 7.25 -0.76
C LYS A 460 20.90 7.35 -2.25
N ILE A 461 20.32 8.36 -2.90
CA ILE A 461 20.63 8.70 -4.29
C ILE A 461 21.94 9.51 -4.31
N PRO A 462 22.91 9.15 -5.15
CA PRO A 462 24.16 9.91 -5.31
C PRO A 462 23.88 11.38 -5.64
N ARG A 463 24.49 12.28 -4.86
CA ARG A 463 24.19 13.73 -4.89
C ARG A 463 24.47 14.37 -6.26
N ARG A 464 25.49 13.91 -6.99
CA ARG A 464 25.81 14.39 -8.35
C ARG A 464 24.73 14.06 -9.36
N THR A 465 24.24 12.82 -9.37
CA THR A 465 23.14 12.39 -10.25
C THR A 465 21.86 13.15 -9.94
N LEU A 466 21.57 13.32 -8.65
CA LEU A 466 20.42 14.09 -8.19
C LEU A 466 20.49 15.54 -8.69
N PHE A 467 21.63 16.21 -8.52
CA PHE A 467 21.83 17.57 -9.00
C PHE A 467 21.55 17.72 -10.51
N VAL A 468 22.10 16.82 -11.33
CA VAL A 468 21.88 16.87 -12.80
C VAL A 468 20.40 16.62 -13.14
N ALA A 469 19.74 15.65 -12.49
CA ALA A 469 18.33 15.37 -12.71
C ALA A 469 17.43 16.58 -12.37
N GLN A 470 17.72 17.26 -11.26
CA GLN A 470 16.99 18.47 -10.85
C GLN A 470 17.18 19.64 -11.83
N VAL A 471 18.42 19.87 -12.28
CA VAL A 471 18.72 20.92 -13.28
C VAL A 471 18.02 20.64 -14.61
N VAL A 472 18.08 19.40 -15.10
CA VAL A 472 17.43 19.00 -16.36
C VAL A 472 15.91 19.14 -16.26
N ALA A 473 15.30 18.65 -15.18
CA ALA A 473 13.86 18.76 -14.95
C ALA A 473 13.40 20.23 -14.89
N CYS A 474 14.20 21.11 -14.27
CA CYS A 474 13.92 22.54 -14.21
C CYS A 474 13.95 23.19 -15.60
N ILE A 475 14.98 22.90 -16.41
CA ILE A 475 15.11 23.44 -17.78
C ILE A 475 13.94 22.98 -18.65
N LEU A 476 13.67 21.67 -18.67
CA LEU A 476 12.59 21.10 -19.49
C LEU A 476 11.21 21.56 -19.03
N GLY A 477 10.98 21.59 -17.72
CA GLY A 477 9.77 22.13 -17.13
C GLY A 477 9.56 23.59 -17.53
N THR A 478 10.58 24.42 -17.39
CA THR A 478 10.53 25.85 -17.79
C THR A 478 10.16 26.02 -19.26
N LEU A 479 10.83 25.30 -20.17
CA LEU A 479 10.57 25.40 -21.60
C LEU A 479 9.13 24.97 -21.93
N THR A 480 8.65 23.91 -21.31
CA THR A 480 7.29 23.40 -21.49
C THR A 480 6.24 24.38 -20.99
N GLN A 481 6.43 24.96 -19.80
CA GLN A 481 5.50 25.96 -19.25
C GLN A 481 5.42 27.18 -20.17
N ASN A 482 6.56 27.67 -20.66
CA ASN A 482 6.57 28.80 -21.59
C ASN A 482 5.90 28.45 -22.92
N GLY A 483 6.15 27.24 -23.45
CA GLY A 483 5.50 26.76 -24.67
C GLY A 483 3.97 26.73 -24.54
N VAL A 484 3.45 26.14 -23.46
CA VAL A 484 2.01 26.09 -23.19
C VAL A 484 1.44 27.48 -22.95
N LEU A 485 2.11 28.34 -22.17
CA LEU A 485 1.66 29.72 -21.94
C LEU A 485 1.58 30.52 -23.24
N LEU A 486 2.61 30.44 -24.09
CA LEU A 486 2.63 31.10 -25.40
C LEU A 486 1.50 30.60 -26.30
N TRP A 487 1.30 29.28 -26.34
CA TRP A 487 0.20 28.68 -27.10
C TRP A 487 -1.16 29.16 -26.60
N MET A 488 -1.38 29.21 -25.28
CA MET A 488 -2.65 29.66 -24.70
C MET A 488 -2.92 31.14 -24.98
N LEU A 489 -1.93 32.01 -24.82
CA LEU A 489 -2.09 33.44 -25.09
C LEU A 489 -2.31 33.75 -26.58
N GLY A 490 -1.94 32.84 -27.48
CA GLY A 490 -2.15 32.98 -28.93
C GLY A 490 -3.42 32.32 -29.46
N ASN A 491 -3.93 31.27 -28.81
CA ASN A 491 -5.04 30.45 -29.32
C ASN A 491 -6.34 30.59 -28.51
N VAL A 492 -6.29 31.05 -27.25
CA VAL A 492 -7.49 31.23 -26.43
C VAL A 492 -8.00 32.66 -26.59
N GLU A 493 -9.13 32.82 -27.27
CA GLU A 493 -9.78 34.12 -27.42
C GLU A 493 -10.26 34.67 -26.08
N ASN A 494 -10.07 35.98 -25.87
CA ASN A 494 -10.47 36.71 -24.66
C ASN A 494 -9.95 36.08 -23.36
N VAL A 495 -8.71 35.55 -23.38
CA VAL A 495 -8.05 34.99 -22.20
C VAL A 495 -8.01 36.03 -21.06
N CYS A 496 -8.27 35.57 -19.84
CA CYS A 496 -8.39 36.37 -18.61
C CYS A 496 -9.61 37.33 -18.52
N ALA A 497 -10.49 37.35 -19.53
CA ALA A 497 -11.76 38.06 -19.44
C ALA A 497 -12.70 37.39 -18.42
N SER A 498 -13.51 38.17 -17.71
CA SER A 498 -14.47 37.64 -16.73
C SER A 498 -15.58 36.80 -17.36
N ASN A 499 -15.89 37.01 -18.64
CA ASN A 499 -16.93 36.33 -19.41
C ASN A 499 -16.36 35.26 -20.39
N GLN A 500 -15.13 34.80 -20.18
CA GLN A 500 -14.52 33.79 -21.05
C GLN A 500 -15.30 32.46 -20.96
N SER A 501 -15.73 31.91 -22.10
CA SER A 501 -16.67 30.77 -22.18
C SER A 501 -16.20 29.48 -21.50
N ASN A 502 -14.89 29.24 -21.44
CA ASN A 502 -14.25 28.06 -20.84
C ASN A 502 -13.69 28.33 -19.42
N ASN A 503 -14.02 29.48 -18.85
CA ASN A 503 -13.55 29.99 -17.55
C ASN A 503 -12.03 30.19 -17.43
N PHE A 504 -11.32 30.54 -18.50
CA PHE A 504 -9.93 30.99 -18.43
C PHE A 504 -9.84 32.44 -17.93
N THR A 505 -10.26 32.68 -16.68
CA THR A 505 -10.42 34.04 -16.08
C THR A 505 -9.16 34.56 -15.37
N CYS A 506 -8.10 33.75 -15.28
CA CYS A 506 -6.78 34.11 -14.71
C CYS A 506 -6.86 34.75 -13.30
N PRO A 507 -7.46 34.07 -12.30
CA PRO A 507 -7.67 34.65 -10.96
C PRO A 507 -6.35 35.09 -10.29
N GLN A 508 -5.32 34.25 -10.34
CA GLN A 508 -4.00 34.57 -9.76
C GLN A 508 -3.28 35.70 -10.51
N GLY A 509 -3.37 35.74 -11.85
CA GLY A 509 -2.81 36.84 -12.65
C GLY A 509 -3.43 38.19 -12.27
N ARG A 510 -4.76 38.22 -12.07
CA ARG A 510 -5.50 39.41 -11.68
C ARG A 510 -5.09 39.95 -10.30
N VAL A 511 -5.04 39.08 -9.28
CA VAL A 511 -4.66 39.49 -7.92
C VAL A 511 -3.23 40.03 -7.88
N ASN A 512 -2.31 39.39 -8.59
CA ASN A 512 -0.91 39.84 -8.64
C ASN A 512 -0.76 41.17 -9.38
N TYR A 513 -1.48 41.36 -10.49
CA TYR A 513 -1.51 42.65 -11.19
C TYR A 513 -2.09 43.76 -10.30
N ASN A 514 -3.24 43.53 -9.65
CA ASN A 514 -3.84 44.50 -8.73
C ASN A 514 -2.87 44.87 -7.61
N SER A 515 -2.22 43.89 -6.98
CA SER A 515 -1.17 44.08 -5.97
C SER A 515 -0.03 45.00 -6.45
N ALA A 516 0.42 44.83 -7.69
CA ALA A 516 1.46 45.67 -8.27
C ALA A 516 1.02 47.11 -8.53
N VAL A 517 -0.26 47.34 -8.81
CA VAL A 517 -0.80 48.69 -8.98
C VAL A 517 -0.71 49.46 -7.67
N PHE A 518 -1.16 48.89 -6.54
CA PHE A 518 -1.16 49.67 -5.29
C PHE A 518 0.17 49.68 -4.53
N TRP A 519 0.96 48.61 -4.54
CA TRP A 519 2.29 48.65 -3.94
C TRP A 519 3.34 49.30 -4.84
N GLY A 520 3.16 49.25 -6.16
CA GLY A 520 4.17 49.64 -7.14
C GLY A 520 3.92 51.01 -7.74
N ALA A 521 2.73 51.22 -8.33
CA ALA A 521 2.35 52.54 -8.83
C ALA A 521 2.02 53.49 -7.68
N ILE A 522 1.01 53.19 -6.86
CA ILE A 522 0.58 54.09 -5.78
C ILE A 522 1.65 54.18 -4.67
N GLY A 523 2.18 53.03 -4.28
CA GLY A 523 3.29 52.93 -3.33
C GLY A 523 2.87 52.89 -1.86
N PRO A 524 3.67 52.24 -1.00
CA PRO A 524 3.40 52.08 0.43
C PRO A 524 3.35 53.41 1.19
N ALA A 525 4.11 54.41 0.74
CA ALA A 525 4.18 55.72 1.38
C ALA A 525 2.82 56.45 1.43
N ARG A 526 1.91 56.17 0.49
CA ARG A 526 0.57 56.77 0.43
C ARG A 526 -0.50 55.97 1.19
N LEU A 527 -0.24 54.70 1.48
CA LEU A 527 -1.23 53.79 2.06
C LEU A 527 -0.94 53.44 3.53
N TYR A 528 0.33 53.21 3.87
CA TYR A 528 0.75 52.66 5.16
C TYR A 528 1.59 53.62 6.01
N ASN A 529 2.07 54.73 5.46
CA ASN A 529 2.88 55.69 6.24
C ASN A 529 2.08 56.27 7.42
N ILE A 530 2.77 56.83 8.43
CA ILE A 530 2.14 57.37 9.63
C ILE A 530 1.08 58.42 9.24
N GLY A 531 -0.14 58.24 9.73
CA GLY A 531 -1.29 59.10 9.43
C GLY A 531 -2.06 58.71 8.15
N GLN A 532 -1.60 57.72 7.39
CA GLN A 532 -2.34 57.16 6.25
C GLN A 532 -3.33 56.08 6.70
N ARG A 533 -4.30 55.77 5.84
CA ARG A 533 -5.46 54.91 6.17
C ARG A 533 -5.06 53.57 6.79
N TYR A 534 -4.11 52.85 6.19
CA TYR A 534 -3.73 51.50 6.63
C TYR A 534 -2.53 51.48 7.58
N SER A 535 -2.13 52.63 8.14
CA SER A 535 -0.95 52.73 9.02
C SER A 535 -1.04 51.84 10.26
N GLY A 536 -2.26 51.59 10.77
CA GLY A 536 -2.48 50.70 11.91
C GLY A 536 -2.01 49.26 11.69
N LEU A 537 -1.97 48.79 10.44
CA LEU A 537 -1.46 47.45 10.11
C LEU A 537 0.04 47.32 10.35
N LEU A 538 0.81 48.42 10.34
CA LEU A 538 2.25 48.39 10.64
C LEU A 538 2.55 47.92 12.07
N HIS A 539 1.59 48.05 13.00
CA HIS A 539 1.78 47.51 14.35
C HIS A 539 1.95 45.99 14.38
N MET A 540 1.50 45.29 13.34
CA MET A 540 1.70 43.86 13.21
C MET A 540 3.18 43.46 13.15
N PHE A 541 4.10 44.33 12.71
CA PHE A 541 5.54 44.04 12.74
C PHE A 541 6.06 43.81 14.17
N TRP A 542 5.76 44.69 15.12
CA TRP A 542 6.25 44.53 16.48
C TRP A 542 5.41 43.53 17.28
N ILE A 543 4.10 43.39 16.99
CA ILE A 543 3.26 42.33 17.56
C ILE A 543 3.81 40.96 17.16
N GLY A 544 4.15 40.77 15.89
CA GLY A 544 4.79 39.55 15.38
C GLY A 544 6.10 39.22 16.06
N ALA A 545 6.95 40.23 16.36
CA ALA A 545 8.21 40.02 17.07
C ALA A 545 8.02 39.72 18.57
N SER A 546 7.07 40.41 19.22
CA SER A 546 6.88 40.33 20.67
C SER A 546 6.24 39.02 21.14
N LEU A 547 5.29 38.46 20.40
CA LEU A 547 4.58 37.24 20.79
C LEU A 547 5.51 36.01 20.98
N PRO A 548 6.47 35.72 20.08
CA PRO A 548 7.51 34.71 20.31
C PRO A 548 8.36 35.01 21.55
N ILE A 549 8.75 36.26 21.79
CA ILE A 549 9.56 36.65 22.97
C ILE A 549 8.79 36.38 24.25
N ILE A 550 7.53 36.82 24.33
CA ILE A 550 6.67 36.63 25.49
C ILE A 550 6.48 35.13 25.75
N THR A 551 6.22 34.35 24.70
CA THR A 551 6.02 32.90 24.81
C THR A 551 7.30 32.18 25.24
N PHE A 552 8.46 32.59 24.73
CA PHE A 552 9.75 32.06 25.13
C PHE A 552 10.04 32.31 26.63
N ILE A 553 9.79 33.53 27.11
CA ILE A 553 9.93 33.87 28.54
C ILE A 553 8.96 33.06 29.39
N LEU A 554 7.70 32.92 28.95
CA LEU A 554 6.69 32.14 29.66
C LEU A 554 7.02 30.64 29.71
N ARG A 555 7.55 30.06 28.62
CA ARG A 555 8.03 28.66 28.62
C ARG A 555 9.18 28.46 29.61
N LYS A 556 10.11 29.42 29.71
CA LYS A 556 11.20 29.37 30.68
C LYS A 556 10.69 29.46 32.12
N LYS A 557 9.61 30.20 32.37
CA LYS A 557 8.97 30.34 33.69
C LYS A 557 8.08 29.14 34.05
N PHE A 558 7.41 28.53 33.06
CA PHE A 558 6.46 27.44 33.23
C PHE A 558 6.79 26.25 32.30
N PRO A 559 7.91 25.53 32.54
CA PRO A 559 8.40 24.47 31.64
C PRO A 559 7.52 23.22 31.60
N GLN A 560 6.55 23.06 32.50
CA GLN A 560 5.65 21.89 32.53
C GLN A 560 4.35 22.09 31.73
N SER A 561 4.10 23.28 31.18
CA SER A 561 2.83 23.59 30.51
C SER A 561 2.80 23.12 29.06
N ARG A 562 2.13 22.00 28.81
CA ARG A 562 1.89 21.45 27.45
C ARG A 562 1.19 22.42 26.49
N PHE A 563 0.41 23.36 27.02
CA PHE A 563 -0.27 24.37 26.20
C PHE A 563 0.72 25.38 25.62
N LEU A 564 1.65 25.88 26.44
CA LEU A 564 2.66 26.84 25.98
C LEU A 564 3.60 26.21 24.94
N ASP A 565 3.88 24.92 25.05
CA ASP A 565 4.69 24.17 24.08
C ASP A 565 3.98 24.00 22.72
N ALA A 566 2.65 23.90 22.72
CA ALA A 566 1.86 23.75 21.51
C ALA A 566 1.65 25.06 20.72
N ILE A 567 1.87 26.22 21.32
CA ILE A 567 1.70 27.53 20.64
C ILE A 567 2.83 27.76 19.64
N HIS A 568 2.47 28.12 18.41
CA HIS A 568 3.44 28.41 17.35
C HIS A 568 3.02 29.58 16.47
N TRP A 569 3.40 30.79 16.91
CA TRP A 569 3.03 32.07 16.27
C TRP A 569 3.35 32.19 14.78
N PRO A 570 4.51 31.71 14.26
CA PRO A 570 4.76 31.79 12.83
C PRO A 570 3.70 31.09 11.97
N ILE A 571 3.16 29.96 12.44
CA ILE A 571 2.13 29.20 11.71
C ILE A 571 0.75 29.81 11.93
N PHE A 572 0.49 30.30 13.14
CA PHE A 572 -0.74 31.03 13.46
C PHE A 572 -0.95 32.19 12.47
N PHE A 573 0.09 32.96 12.18
CA PHE A 573 0.01 34.05 11.21
C PHE A 573 0.14 33.56 9.76
N ALA A 574 1.17 32.76 9.43
CA ALA A 574 1.49 32.42 8.04
C ALA A 574 0.50 31.42 7.42
N GLY A 575 -0.08 30.53 8.22
CA GLY A 575 -0.97 29.48 7.75
C GLY A 575 -2.24 30.00 7.08
N THR A 576 -2.59 31.27 7.27
CA THR A 576 -3.77 31.92 6.70
C THR A 576 -3.47 32.81 5.49
N GLY A 577 -2.23 32.83 5.02
CA GLY A 577 -1.74 33.75 3.98
C GLY A 577 -2.35 33.54 2.59
N ASN A 578 -3.05 32.43 2.32
CA ASN A 578 -3.72 32.18 1.04
C ASN A 578 -5.09 32.86 0.92
N LEU A 579 -5.54 33.61 1.93
CA LEU A 579 -6.79 34.36 1.90
C LEU A 579 -6.53 35.81 1.43
N PRO A 580 -7.18 36.30 0.35
CA PRO A 580 -7.84 35.59 -0.77
C PRO A 580 -6.81 35.02 -1.80
N PRO A 581 -7.17 34.01 -2.64
CA PRO A 581 -8.51 33.56 -3.02
C PRO A 581 -9.08 32.41 -2.19
N ALA A 582 -8.35 31.88 -1.21
CA ALA A 582 -8.92 30.86 -0.32
C ALA A 582 -10.17 31.40 0.40
N THR A 583 -11.11 30.52 0.75
CA THR A 583 -12.29 30.86 1.54
C THR A 583 -12.23 30.19 2.91
N GLY A 584 -13.12 30.56 3.84
CA GLY A 584 -13.19 29.93 5.16
C GLY A 584 -13.37 28.42 5.11
N ILE A 585 -14.04 27.89 4.07
CA ILE A 585 -14.25 26.46 3.87
C ILE A 585 -12.93 25.71 3.75
N ASN A 586 -11.91 26.29 3.10
CA ASN A 586 -10.61 25.64 2.94
C ASN A 586 -9.91 25.39 4.29
N TYR A 587 -10.11 26.29 5.26
CA TYR A 587 -9.50 26.19 6.59
C TYR A 587 -10.36 25.34 7.54
N THR A 588 -11.69 25.50 7.51
CA THR A 588 -12.59 24.73 8.38
C THR A 588 -12.64 23.26 7.99
N THR A 589 -12.63 22.92 6.70
CA THR A 589 -12.61 21.52 6.23
C THR A 589 -11.27 20.85 6.52
N ALA A 590 -10.14 21.51 6.26
CA ALA A 590 -8.82 21.00 6.59
C ALA A 590 -8.66 20.73 8.10
N PHE A 591 -9.14 21.64 8.94
CA PHE A 591 -9.15 21.46 10.39
C PHE A 591 -10.06 20.31 10.83
N ALA A 592 -11.28 20.21 10.27
CA ALA A 592 -12.21 19.13 10.61
C ALA A 592 -11.61 17.75 10.28
N VAL A 593 -11.03 17.59 9.08
CA VAL A 593 -10.34 16.35 8.69
C VAL A 593 -9.16 16.06 9.62
N SER A 594 -8.31 17.05 9.91
CA SER A 594 -7.18 16.85 10.84
C SER A 594 -7.64 16.52 12.25
N PHE A 595 -8.71 17.14 12.75
CA PHE A 595 -9.26 16.86 14.07
C PHE A 595 -9.81 15.44 14.16
N ILE A 596 -10.58 14.99 13.15
CA ILE A 596 -11.13 13.64 13.11
C ILE A 596 -9.99 12.61 13.02
N PHE A 597 -9.11 12.72 12.04
CA PHE A 597 -8.10 11.69 11.78
C PHE A 597 -6.90 11.78 12.73
N ASN A 598 -6.33 12.97 12.93
CA ASN A 598 -5.07 13.14 13.67
C ASN A 598 -5.28 13.31 15.18
N LYS A 599 -6.45 13.78 15.64
CA LYS A 599 -6.74 13.95 17.08
C LYS A 599 -7.70 12.90 17.64
N ILE A 600 -8.84 12.63 16.99
CA ILE A 600 -9.83 11.67 17.48
C ILE A 600 -9.42 10.23 17.17
N ILE A 601 -9.22 9.88 15.90
CA ILE A 601 -8.93 8.49 15.50
C ILE A 601 -7.56 8.07 16.04
N LYS A 602 -6.50 8.82 15.73
CA LYS A 602 -5.15 8.55 16.26
C LYS A 602 -5.07 8.61 17.80
N GLY A 603 -5.89 9.44 18.45
CA GLY A 603 -5.86 9.64 19.90
C GLY A 603 -6.74 8.70 20.73
N ARG A 604 -7.90 8.26 20.22
CA ARG A 604 -8.84 7.37 20.94
C ARG A 604 -8.63 5.90 20.63
N LYS A 605 -8.11 5.61 19.43
CA LYS A 605 -7.79 4.26 18.99
C LYS A 605 -6.49 4.29 18.19
N PRO A 606 -5.34 4.58 18.82
CA PRO A 606 -4.03 4.42 18.17
C PRO A 606 -3.86 2.99 17.65
N ASN A 607 -4.48 2.04 18.34
CA ASN A 607 -4.53 0.63 18.02
C ASN A 607 -5.79 0.26 17.22
N TRP A 608 -6.53 1.22 16.63
CA TRP A 608 -7.78 0.90 15.93
C TRP A 608 -7.55 -0.11 14.82
N CYS A 609 -6.44 0.03 14.08
CA CYS A 609 -6.10 -0.97 13.10
C CYS A 609 -5.79 -2.30 13.79
N GLN A 610 -4.98 -2.34 14.87
CA GLN A 610 -4.68 -3.57 15.62
C GLN A 610 -5.95 -4.25 16.19
N GLU A 611 -6.88 -3.49 16.77
CA GLU A 611 -8.19 -3.96 17.27
C GLU A 611 -9.10 -4.46 16.15
N LYS A 612 -8.96 -3.87 14.96
CA LYS A 612 -9.61 -4.32 13.73
C LYS A 612 -8.77 -5.34 12.97
N GLY A 613 -7.69 -5.90 13.52
CA GLY A 613 -6.79 -6.85 12.84
C GLY A 613 -6.10 -6.33 11.57
N LEU A 614 -6.17 -5.02 11.31
CA LEU A 614 -5.49 -4.32 10.24
C LEU A 614 -4.10 -3.89 10.74
N THR A 615 -3.06 -4.11 9.95
CA THR A 615 -1.70 -3.63 10.26
C THR A 615 -1.67 -2.10 10.22
N CYS A 616 -1.64 -1.44 11.38
CA CYS A 616 -1.44 0.02 11.51
C CYS A 616 0.04 0.33 11.19
N SER A 617 0.36 0.37 9.90
CA SER A 617 1.66 0.82 9.42
C SER A 617 1.51 2.23 8.87
N THR A 618 2.22 3.22 9.43
CA THR A 618 2.46 4.51 8.75
C THR A 618 3.62 4.44 7.76
N GLN A 619 4.19 3.24 7.61
CA GLN A 619 5.14 2.90 6.59
C GLN A 619 4.37 2.67 5.30
N LEU A 620 4.57 3.51 4.26
CA LEU A 620 4.18 3.11 2.90
C LEU A 620 5.23 2.11 2.40
N VAL A 621 5.28 0.96 3.07
CA VAL A 621 5.96 -0.23 2.60
C VAL A 621 5.02 -0.88 1.62
N LEU A 622 5.53 -1.12 0.40
CA LEU A 622 4.99 -2.13 -0.47
C LEU A 622 4.89 -3.41 0.37
N LYS A 623 3.67 -3.71 0.81
CA LYS A 623 3.27 -4.65 1.87
C LYS A 623 3.77 -6.09 1.66
N TRP A 624 4.45 -6.34 0.55
CA TRP A 624 4.88 -7.64 0.09
C TRP A 624 6.24 -8.09 0.66
N GLU A 625 7.16 -7.18 0.96
CA GLU A 625 8.55 -7.57 1.32
C GLU A 625 8.75 -7.87 2.81
N SER A 626 8.12 -7.10 3.71
CA SER A 626 8.21 -7.31 5.15
C SER A 626 7.39 -8.52 5.64
N GLU A 627 6.35 -8.92 4.90
CA GLU A 627 5.64 -10.20 5.14
C GLU A 627 6.48 -11.41 4.69
N PHE A 628 7.45 -11.22 3.79
CA PHE A 628 8.24 -12.32 3.22
C PHE A 628 9.37 -12.76 4.16
N VAL A 629 9.99 -11.82 4.88
CA VAL A 629 11.10 -12.10 5.80
C VAL A 629 10.61 -12.46 7.21
N SER A 630 9.55 -11.82 7.71
CA SER A 630 9.05 -12.03 9.08
C SER A 630 8.34 -13.37 9.30
N ARG A 631 8.07 -14.14 8.23
CA ARG A 631 7.39 -15.45 8.35
C ARG A 631 8.32 -16.64 8.57
N GLY A 632 9.64 -16.53 8.40
CA GLY A 632 10.62 -17.52 8.86
C GLY A 632 10.21 -19.00 8.66
N LEU A 633 9.75 -19.39 7.47
CA LEU A 633 9.16 -20.71 7.22
C LEU A 633 10.19 -21.71 6.68
N ALA A 634 10.51 -22.72 7.48
CA ALA A 634 11.03 -24.01 7.00
C ALA A 634 9.84 -24.95 6.71
N PHE A 635 9.92 -25.63 5.56
CA PHE A 635 8.89 -26.40 4.83
C PHE A 635 7.76 -25.54 4.21
N GLY A 636 7.67 -25.52 2.87
CA GLY A 636 6.82 -24.58 2.10
C GLY A 636 7.55 -23.29 1.67
N ARG A 637 8.64 -23.40 0.92
CA ARG A 637 9.44 -22.21 0.53
C ARG A 637 8.74 -21.42 -0.58
N ALA A 638 8.45 -20.16 -0.26
CA ALA A 638 7.70 -19.11 -0.97
C ALA A 638 6.16 -19.23 -0.99
N GLY A 639 5.49 -18.55 -0.04
CA GLY A 639 4.34 -17.66 -0.31
C GLY A 639 3.20 -18.06 -1.26
N VAL A 640 2.75 -19.32 -1.32
CA VAL A 640 1.57 -19.68 -2.15
C VAL A 640 0.33 -20.16 -1.38
N TRP A 641 0.43 -20.37 -0.06
CA TRP A 641 -0.76 -20.53 0.78
C TRP A 641 -0.74 -19.51 1.92
N SER A 642 -1.33 -18.33 1.68
CA SER A 642 -1.95 -17.55 2.75
C SER A 642 -3.43 -17.40 2.43
N LYS A 643 -4.28 -18.00 3.27
CA LYS A 643 -5.69 -17.62 3.36
C LYS A 643 -5.75 -16.28 4.09
N SER A 644 -6.47 -15.33 3.52
CA SER A 644 -6.79 -14.04 4.10
C SER A 644 -7.22 -14.22 5.56
N ARG A 645 -6.51 -13.56 6.48
CA ARG A 645 -6.96 -13.47 7.87
C ARG A 645 -7.89 -12.26 7.97
N ALA A 646 -9.18 -12.53 7.82
CA ALA A 646 -10.24 -11.67 8.34
C ALA A 646 -10.10 -11.55 9.86
N THR A 647 -9.63 -10.38 10.25
CA THR A 647 -9.83 -9.60 11.48
C THR A 647 -10.88 -10.11 12.51
N GLY A 648 -10.48 -10.20 13.78
CA GLY A 648 -11.36 -10.32 14.95
C GLY A 648 -10.70 -11.03 16.14
N GLY A 649 -10.42 -10.31 17.23
CA GLY A 649 -9.59 -10.79 18.35
C GLY A 649 -10.33 -11.38 19.55
N ALA A 650 -9.55 -11.88 20.52
CA ALA A 650 -9.84 -11.91 21.96
C ALA A 650 -8.55 -12.11 22.76
N GLN A 651 -8.43 -11.36 23.86
CA GLN A 651 -7.31 -11.36 24.80
C GLN A 651 -7.18 -12.68 25.59
N ALA A 652 -5.96 -13.04 25.98
CA ALA A 652 -5.70 -13.60 27.30
C ALA A 652 -4.39 -13.04 27.86
N THR A 653 -4.56 -12.16 28.83
CA THR A 653 -3.58 -11.67 29.80
C THR A 653 -3.03 -12.80 30.66
N THR A 654 -1.70 -12.88 30.89
CA THR A 654 -1.01 -12.67 32.19
C THR A 654 0.47 -13.13 32.14
N SER A 655 1.31 -12.38 32.85
CA SER A 655 2.75 -12.58 33.05
C SER A 655 3.02 -13.47 34.31
N PRO A 656 4.26 -13.74 34.77
CA PRO A 656 4.82 -15.10 34.77
C PRO A 656 5.23 -15.67 36.15
N SER A 657 5.63 -16.96 36.13
CA SER A 657 6.54 -17.69 37.06
C SER A 657 5.95 -18.42 38.29
N PRO A 658 6.68 -19.37 38.93
CA PRO A 658 7.21 -20.63 38.39
C PRO A 658 6.95 -21.83 39.35
N SER A 659 6.86 -23.07 38.87
CA SER A 659 7.36 -24.31 39.49
C SER A 659 6.62 -25.56 39.00
N ALA A 660 7.36 -26.66 38.96
CA ALA A 660 7.03 -27.96 38.40
C ALA A 660 5.99 -28.74 39.22
N SER A 661 5.21 -29.61 38.55
CA SER A 661 5.23 -31.07 38.80
C SER A 661 4.16 -31.81 37.99
N LEU A 662 4.53 -33.00 37.53
CA LEU A 662 3.67 -34.02 36.95
C LEU A 662 2.73 -34.59 38.02
N LEU A 663 1.42 -34.68 37.72
CA LEU A 663 0.49 -35.82 37.94
C LEU A 663 -0.93 -35.39 38.32
N ARG A 664 -1.88 -36.03 37.61
CA ARG A 664 -3.30 -36.33 37.95
C ARG A 664 -4.35 -35.21 37.97
N ASP A 665 -5.35 -35.44 37.12
CA ASP A 665 -6.80 -35.22 37.29
C ASP A 665 -7.23 -34.13 38.27
N ASP A 666 -7.71 -32.99 37.72
CA ASP A 666 -8.98 -32.41 38.15
C ASP A 666 -9.51 -31.43 37.08
N HIS A 667 -10.79 -31.60 36.75
CA HIS A 667 -11.54 -30.83 35.78
C HIS A 667 -11.85 -29.41 36.32
N GLU A 668 -11.20 -28.37 35.80
CA GLU A 668 -11.74 -27.00 35.83
C GLU A 668 -12.23 -26.59 34.44
N TRP A 669 -13.56 -26.61 34.28
CA TRP A 669 -14.26 -26.22 33.06
C TRP A 669 -14.05 -24.73 32.78
N CYS A 670 -13.40 -24.41 31.65
CA CYS A 670 -13.38 -23.06 31.10
C CYS A 670 -14.80 -22.58 30.77
N LEU A 671 -15.06 -21.28 31.00
CA LEU A 671 -16.31 -20.60 30.61
C LEU A 671 -16.67 -20.88 29.13
N ILE A 672 -17.88 -21.40 28.93
CA ILE A 672 -18.44 -21.72 27.61
C ILE A 672 -18.57 -20.43 26.79
N PRO A 673 -17.94 -20.29 25.61
CA PRO A 673 -18.20 -19.17 24.73
C PRO A 673 -19.63 -19.27 24.16
N ILE A 674 -20.37 -18.16 24.22
CA ILE A 674 -21.72 -18.08 23.65
C ILE A 674 -21.59 -18.07 22.11
N VAL A 675 -21.97 -19.17 21.46
CA VAL A 675 -22.03 -19.28 20.01
C VAL A 675 -23.27 -18.54 19.50
N GLU A 676 -23.08 -17.44 18.77
CA GLU A 676 -24.19 -16.79 18.05
C GLU A 676 -24.58 -17.58 16.79
N SER A 677 -25.88 -17.66 16.49
CA SER A 677 -26.51 -18.53 15.48
C SER A 677 -26.06 -18.34 14.01
N TRP A 678 -25.15 -17.40 13.74
CA TRP A 678 -24.73 -16.97 12.40
C TRP A 678 -23.22 -16.80 12.21
N GLY A 679 -22.39 -17.11 13.22
CA GLY A 679 -20.94 -16.84 13.20
C GLY A 679 -20.11 -17.57 12.12
N PHE A 680 -20.71 -18.48 11.35
CA PHE A 680 -20.01 -19.33 10.38
C PHE A 680 -20.62 -19.31 8.96
N VAL A 681 -21.60 -18.45 8.68
CA VAL A 681 -22.24 -18.33 7.36
C VAL A 681 -21.72 -17.07 6.67
N ASN A 682 -20.67 -17.19 5.86
CA ASN A 682 -19.96 -16.05 5.27
C ASN A 682 -20.45 -15.76 3.83
N SER A 683 -21.71 -15.35 3.70
CA SER A 683 -22.29 -14.88 2.43
C SER A 683 -23.11 -13.61 2.69
N GLY A 684 -22.78 -12.52 2.01
CA GLY A 684 -23.42 -11.21 2.18
C GLY A 684 -24.87 -11.17 1.71
N VAL A 685 -25.64 -10.17 2.16
CA VAL A 685 -27.08 -10.01 1.89
C VAL A 685 -27.39 -9.79 0.40
N SER A 686 -26.47 -9.20 -0.36
CA SER A 686 -26.63 -8.90 -1.80
C SER A 686 -26.81 -10.15 -2.66
N THR A 687 -26.19 -11.28 -2.28
CA THR A 687 -26.31 -12.56 -2.99
C THR A 687 -27.73 -13.15 -2.90
N PHE A 688 -28.56 -12.66 -1.98
CA PHE A 688 -29.87 -13.25 -1.65
C PHE A 688 -31.08 -12.45 -2.14
N GLU A 689 -30.90 -11.21 -2.61
CA GLU A 689 -32.02 -10.36 -3.05
C GLU A 689 -32.33 -10.53 -4.54
N GLN A 690 -31.35 -10.85 -5.39
CA GLN A 690 -31.52 -11.03 -6.84
C GLN A 690 -30.57 -12.10 -7.42
N PRO A 691 -30.93 -13.40 -7.36
CA PRO A 691 -30.06 -14.50 -7.80
C PRO A 691 -29.76 -14.52 -9.30
N ASP A 692 -30.51 -13.75 -10.11
CA ASP A 692 -30.46 -13.82 -11.58
C ASP A 692 -29.60 -12.70 -12.22
N GLN A 693 -29.00 -11.80 -11.43
CA GLN A 693 -28.19 -10.67 -11.91
C GLN A 693 -26.71 -10.72 -11.50
N VAL A 694 -26.20 -11.87 -11.06
CA VAL A 694 -24.81 -12.00 -10.60
C VAL A 694 -23.83 -11.97 -11.79
N ASN A 695 -23.18 -10.84 -11.99
CA ASN A 695 -22.03 -10.71 -12.87
C ASN A 695 -20.75 -11.08 -12.09
N VAL A 696 -20.23 -12.29 -12.32
CA VAL A 696 -19.18 -12.94 -11.52
C VAL A 696 -17.89 -12.10 -11.44
N ALA A 697 -17.64 -11.21 -12.42
CA ALA A 697 -16.43 -10.38 -12.46
C ALA A 697 -16.53 -9.06 -11.66
N CYS A 698 -17.72 -8.64 -11.20
CA CYS A 698 -17.93 -7.31 -10.62
C CYS A 698 -18.31 -7.28 -9.14
N ASP A 699 -18.62 -8.42 -8.51
CA ASP A 699 -19.16 -8.45 -7.14
C ASP A 699 -18.14 -8.80 -6.03
N GLU A 700 -16.87 -9.05 -6.38
CA GLU A 700 -15.78 -9.12 -5.40
C GLU A 700 -15.40 -7.74 -4.83
N LEU A 701 -15.79 -6.65 -5.52
CA LEU A 701 -15.40 -5.29 -5.14
C LEU A 701 -16.40 -4.56 -4.22
N ASN A 702 -17.64 -5.06 -4.09
CA ASN A 702 -18.72 -4.35 -3.39
C ASN A 702 -19.12 -4.93 -2.02
N THR A 703 -18.49 -6.00 -1.53
CA THR A 703 -18.86 -6.60 -0.23
C THR A 703 -18.30 -5.89 1.01
N VAL A 704 -17.67 -4.71 0.88
CA VAL A 704 -17.06 -3.99 2.03
C VAL A 704 -17.88 -2.79 2.54
N VAL A 705 -18.99 -2.40 1.90
CA VAL A 705 -19.78 -1.26 2.38
C VAL A 705 -21.26 -1.60 2.38
N VAL A 706 -21.83 -1.80 3.57
CA VAL A 706 -23.04 -1.12 4.09
C VAL A 706 -23.44 -1.81 5.41
N ARG A 707 -23.20 -1.12 6.53
CA ARG A 707 -24.03 -1.23 7.74
C ARG A 707 -23.97 0.08 8.53
N GLY A 708 -25.01 0.89 8.37
CA GLY A 708 -25.35 2.04 9.18
C GLY A 708 -26.86 2.25 9.12
N LYS A 709 -27.52 2.15 10.27
CA LYS A 709 -28.94 1.96 10.56
C LYS A 709 -29.84 3.21 10.37
N ASP A 710 -31.12 2.91 10.08
CA ASP A 710 -32.40 3.53 10.51
C ASP A 710 -33.02 4.80 9.83
N ARG A 711 -33.98 4.54 8.90
CA ARG A 711 -35.42 4.97 8.74
C ARG A 711 -35.87 6.46 8.85
N PRO A 712 -37.10 6.86 8.38
CA PRO A 712 -38.06 6.31 7.38
C PRO A 712 -38.66 7.35 6.36
N GLY A 713 -39.39 6.89 5.31
CA GLY A 713 -40.46 7.69 4.68
C GLY A 713 -40.71 7.57 3.15
N PHE A 714 -41.85 6.94 2.80
CA PHE A 714 -42.80 7.19 1.66
C PHE A 714 -42.32 7.17 0.18
N SER A 715 -42.71 6.14 -0.61
CA SER A 715 -43.90 6.02 -1.54
C SER A 715 -43.60 6.56 -2.94
N ASP A 716 -44.04 6.05 -4.10
CA ASP A 716 -44.84 4.91 -4.57
C ASP A 716 -44.67 4.87 -6.13
N GLU A 717 -45.26 3.86 -6.79
CA GLU A 717 -45.63 3.76 -8.23
C GLU A 717 -44.75 2.96 -9.22
N VAL A 718 -44.95 1.63 -9.20
CA VAL A 718 -45.57 0.78 -10.24
C VAL A 718 -45.46 1.16 -11.74
N HIS A 719 -44.92 0.23 -12.56
CA HIS A 719 -45.63 -0.30 -13.75
C HIS A 719 -45.13 -1.69 -14.19
N GLU A 720 -46.10 -2.55 -14.50
CA GLU A 720 -46.05 -3.97 -14.86
C GLU A 720 -45.54 -4.29 -16.28
N GLY A 721 -45.08 -5.55 -16.46
CA GLY A 721 -45.60 -6.41 -17.55
C GLY A 721 -44.59 -7.20 -18.40
N GLY A 722 -44.69 -8.54 -18.41
CA GLY A 722 -44.60 -9.31 -19.66
C GLY A 722 -43.62 -10.50 -19.80
N LEU A 723 -44.03 -11.66 -19.27
CA LEU A 723 -43.92 -13.05 -19.78
C LEU A 723 -42.70 -13.58 -20.60
N ILE A 724 -42.24 -14.74 -20.09
CA ILE A 724 -41.37 -15.77 -20.68
C ILE A 724 -42.02 -16.49 -21.88
N ARG A 725 -41.26 -16.76 -22.95
CA ARG A 725 -41.54 -17.86 -23.88
C ARG A 725 -40.26 -18.57 -24.30
N SER A 726 -40.20 -19.85 -23.95
CA SER A 726 -39.20 -20.85 -24.33
C SER A 726 -39.22 -21.15 -25.83
N LEU A 727 -38.05 -21.45 -26.40
CA LEU A 727 -37.93 -22.20 -27.66
C LEU A 727 -36.68 -23.10 -27.63
N SER A 728 -36.93 -24.36 -27.97
CA SER A 728 -36.01 -25.50 -28.00
C SER A 728 -35.05 -25.45 -29.19
N ILE A 729 -33.86 -26.03 -29.05
CA ILE A 729 -33.01 -26.42 -30.18
C ILE A 729 -32.56 -27.87 -30.00
N ASN A 730 -32.82 -28.63 -31.06
CA ASN A 730 -32.52 -30.04 -31.25
C ASN A 730 -31.01 -30.29 -31.32
N THR A 731 -30.58 -31.38 -30.70
CA THR A 731 -29.24 -31.96 -30.77
C THR A 731 -29.13 -32.93 -31.95
N ALA A 732 -28.05 -32.80 -32.72
CA ALA A 732 -27.49 -33.89 -33.50
C ALA A 732 -25.96 -33.79 -33.49
N ASP A 733 -25.33 -34.94 -33.26
CA ASP A 733 -23.93 -35.32 -33.45
C ASP A 733 -22.86 -34.81 -32.47
N SER A 734 -22.57 -35.64 -31.45
CA SER A 734 -21.22 -35.79 -30.92
C SER A 734 -20.90 -37.26 -30.60
N ARG A 735 -19.70 -37.67 -31.01
CA ARG A 735 -19.13 -39.01 -30.87
C ARG A 735 -18.72 -39.27 -29.41
N SER A 736 -19.40 -40.25 -28.79
CA SER A 736 -18.90 -41.27 -27.84
C SER A 736 -17.57 -40.99 -27.09
N ALA A 737 -17.69 -40.68 -25.80
CA ALA A 737 -16.74 -41.12 -24.77
C ALA A 737 -17.39 -42.29 -24.00
N ARG A 738 -16.65 -43.38 -23.84
CA ARG A 738 -17.11 -44.65 -23.24
C ARG A 738 -17.54 -44.46 -21.79
N PHE A 739 -18.83 -44.57 -21.52
CA PHE A 739 -19.37 -44.88 -20.19
C PHE A 739 -19.08 -46.36 -19.89
N GLN A 740 -18.38 -46.65 -18.80
CA GLN A 740 -18.47 -47.95 -18.15
C GLN A 740 -19.90 -48.11 -17.62
N SER A 741 -20.58 -49.16 -18.07
CA SER A 741 -21.94 -49.52 -17.69
C SER A 741 -22.00 -49.91 -16.20
N LEU A 742 -22.76 -49.17 -15.40
CA LEU A 742 -23.24 -49.63 -14.10
C LEU A 742 -24.64 -50.29 -14.25
N PRO A 743 -25.03 -51.23 -13.36
CA PRO A 743 -26.30 -51.95 -13.43
C PRO A 743 -27.50 -51.02 -13.19
N ASP A 744 -28.63 -51.35 -13.84
CA ASP A 744 -29.92 -50.65 -13.76
C ASP A 744 -30.31 -50.27 -12.31
N LEU A 745 -30.16 -48.99 -11.96
CA LEU A 745 -30.57 -48.40 -10.68
C LEU A 745 -31.76 -47.44 -10.86
N THR A 746 -32.59 -47.68 -11.86
CA THR A 746 -33.84 -46.93 -12.15
C THR A 746 -34.95 -47.14 -11.11
N ALA A 747 -34.72 -47.97 -10.09
CA ALA A 747 -35.70 -48.29 -9.04
C ALA A 747 -35.56 -47.50 -7.72
N CYS A 748 -34.47 -46.72 -7.51
CA CYS A 748 -34.23 -46.10 -6.20
C CYS A 748 -34.80 -44.67 -6.00
N LEU A 749 -35.12 -43.94 -7.08
CA LEU A 749 -35.63 -42.56 -6.97
C LEU A 749 -37.03 -42.46 -6.33
N SER A 750 -37.83 -43.54 -6.36
CA SER A 750 -39.17 -43.54 -5.72
C SER A 750 -39.13 -43.61 -4.18
N MET A 751 -37.94 -43.76 -3.58
CA MET A 751 -37.76 -43.86 -2.13
C MET A 751 -37.55 -42.49 -1.46
N PHE A 752 -37.34 -41.42 -2.24
CA PHE A 752 -37.08 -40.07 -1.75
C PHE A 752 -38.22 -39.11 -2.15
N PRO A 753 -39.25 -38.94 -1.31
CA PRO A 753 -40.48 -38.23 -1.66
C PRO A 753 -40.29 -36.72 -1.92
N HIS A 754 -39.12 -36.16 -1.63
CA HIS A 754 -38.81 -34.74 -1.74
C HIS A 754 -38.17 -34.34 -3.10
N ILE A 755 -37.87 -35.28 -4.00
CA ILE A 755 -37.31 -35.00 -5.33
C ILE A 755 -38.47 -34.96 -6.34
N VAL A 756 -38.99 -33.75 -6.62
CA VAL A 756 -40.18 -33.56 -7.48
C VAL A 756 -39.80 -33.09 -8.89
N GLU A 757 -38.65 -32.44 -9.06
CA GLU A 757 -38.21 -31.89 -10.36
C GLU A 757 -37.20 -32.81 -11.08
N PRO A 758 -37.32 -32.99 -12.41
CA PRO A 758 -36.47 -33.91 -13.17
C PRO A 758 -34.97 -33.55 -13.14
N ILE A 759 -34.63 -32.26 -13.08
CA ILE A 759 -33.23 -31.79 -12.99
C ILE A 759 -32.62 -32.11 -11.61
N GLN A 760 -33.44 -32.11 -10.56
CA GLN A 760 -33.00 -32.39 -9.18
C GLN A 760 -32.65 -33.87 -8.98
N GLY A 761 -33.37 -34.79 -9.63
CA GLY A 761 -33.03 -36.21 -9.65
C GLY A 761 -31.69 -36.48 -10.34
N THR A 762 -31.47 -35.85 -11.51
CA THR A 762 -30.23 -36.05 -12.27
C THR A 762 -28.96 -35.62 -11.54
N LEU A 763 -29.01 -34.56 -10.71
CA LEU A 763 -27.86 -34.12 -9.93
C LEU A 763 -27.53 -35.06 -8.76
N PHE A 764 -28.55 -35.68 -8.18
CA PHE A 764 -28.38 -36.67 -7.13
C PHE A 764 -27.80 -37.97 -7.68
N ASP A 765 -28.28 -38.42 -8.85
CA ASP A 765 -27.72 -39.57 -9.57
C ASP A 765 -26.27 -39.31 -10.00
N TYR A 766 -25.96 -38.09 -10.44
CA TYR A 766 -24.60 -37.67 -10.75
C TYR A 766 -23.69 -37.69 -9.51
N TYR A 767 -24.19 -37.24 -8.35
CA TYR A 767 -23.45 -37.34 -7.09
C TYR A 767 -23.08 -38.80 -6.75
N LEU A 768 -24.04 -39.71 -6.84
CA LEU A 768 -23.81 -41.13 -6.55
C LEU A 768 -22.88 -41.82 -7.56
N SER A 769 -23.05 -41.52 -8.85
CA SER A 769 -22.32 -42.21 -9.93
C SER A 769 -20.94 -41.60 -10.22
N GLN A 770 -20.75 -40.30 -9.98
CA GLN A 770 -19.52 -39.59 -10.35
C GLN A 770 -18.75 -39.01 -9.15
N VAL A 771 -19.43 -38.53 -8.10
CA VAL A 771 -18.74 -37.90 -6.97
C VAL A 771 -18.33 -38.93 -5.91
N CYS A 772 -19.24 -39.80 -5.48
CA CYS A 772 -18.97 -40.80 -4.43
C CYS A 772 -17.80 -41.75 -4.75
N PRO A 773 -17.68 -42.35 -5.96
CA PRO A 773 -16.59 -43.27 -6.25
C PRO A 773 -15.20 -42.61 -6.18
N ARG A 774 -15.13 -41.29 -6.38
CA ARG A 774 -13.88 -40.51 -6.38
C ARG A 774 -13.45 -40.04 -4.98
N THR A 775 -14.17 -40.46 -3.94
CA THR A 775 -13.86 -40.16 -2.53
C THR A 775 -13.18 -41.32 -1.81
N THR A 776 -13.09 -42.50 -2.41
CA THR A 776 -12.33 -43.63 -1.84
C THR A 776 -11.35 -44.19 -2.87
N ALA A 777 -10.20 -44.67 -2.40
CA ALA A 777 -9.19 -45.30 -3.26
C ALA A 777 -9.50 -46.78 -3.56
N SER A 778 -10.38 -47.41 -2.77
CA SER A 778 -10.78 -48.80 -2.98
C SER A 778 -11.68 -48.91 -4.21
N SER A 779 -11.38 -49.89 -5.06
CA SER A 779 -12.23 -50.25 -6.21
C SER A 779 -13.32 -51.26 -5.86
N LYS A 780 -13.22 -51.90 -4.69
CA LYS A 780 -14.11 -52.99 -4.24
C LYS A 780 -15.13 -52.54 -3.20
N LEU A 781 -14.75 -51.63 -2.31
CA LEU A 781 -15.60 -51.15 -1.22
C LEU A 781 -16.28 -49.83 -1.59
N SER A 782 -17.58 -49.73 -1.29
CA SER A 782 -18.35 -48.50 -1.55
C SER A 782 -17.90 -47.36 -0.64
N SER A 783 -17.77 -46.17 -1.21
CA SER A 783 -17.44 -44.96 -0.45
C SER A 783 -18.38 -44.75 0.74
N PRO A 784 -17.87 -44.35 1.92
CA PRO A 784 -18.67 -43.90 3.07
C PRO A 784 -19.70 -42.81 2.74
N PHE A 785 -19.42 -41.95 1.74
CA PHE A 785 -20.37 -40.94 1.25
C PHE A 785 -21.60 -41.57 0.58
N ALA A 786 -21.49 -42.78 0.07
CA ALA A 786 -22.63 -43.55 -0.45
C ALA A 786 -23.17 -44.53 0.61
N SER A 787 -22.32 -45.28 1.32
CA SER A 787 -22.77 -46.34 2.22
C SER A 787 -23.34 -45.84 3.56
N ILE A 788 -22.90 -44.68 4.06
CA ILE A 788 -23.35 -44.10 5.35
C ILE A 788 -24.36 -42.97 5.13
N ILE A 789 -24.10 -42.06 4.19
CA ILE A 789 -24.95 -40.87 4.01
C ILE A 789 -26.23 -41.18 3.22
N LEU A 790 -26.19 -42.07 2.23
CA LEU A 790 -27.38 -42.37 1.41
C LEU A 790 -28.53 -42.98 2.23
N PRO A 791 -28.31 -43.98 3.12
CA PRO A 791 -29.39 -44.48 3.97
C PRO A 791 -29.97 -43.41 4.89
N PHE A 792 -29.13 -42.49 5.37
CA PHE A 792 -29.56 -41.38 6.22
C PHE A 792 -30.43 -40.35 5.48
N CYS A 793 -30.18 -40.15 4.18
CA CYS A 793 -30.97 -39.23 3.36
C CYS A 793 -32.47 -39.59 3.30
N ILE A 794 -32.83 -40.86 3.51
CA ILE A 794 -34.23 -41.33 3.47
C ILE A 794 -35.08 -40.64 4.55
N SER A 795 -34.46 -40.32 5.69
CA SER A 795 -35.09 -39.64 6.84
C SER A 795 -34.72 -38.16 6.97
N ALA A 796 -33.91 -37.62 6.06
CA ALA A 796 -33.34 -36.27 6.18
C ALA A 796 -34.25 -35.18 5.61
N SER A 797 -34.05 -33.94 6.05
CA SER A 797 -34.78 -32.78 5.55
C SER A 797 -34.41 -32.43 4.10
N PRO A 798 -35.26 -31.65 3.40
CA PRO A 798 -34.95 -31.13 2.07
C PRO A 798 -33.68 -30.27 2.00
N VAL A 799 -33.15 -29.80 3.13
CA VAL A 799 -31.94 -28.96 3.19
C VAL A 799 -30.69 -29.79 2.88
N LEU A 800 -30.60 -31.03 3.39
CA LEU A 800 -29.49 -31.93 3.11
C LEU A 800 -29.42 -32.31 1.63
N PHE A 801 -30.57 -32.60 1.02
CA PHE A 801 -30.64 -32.89 -0.41
C PHE A 801 -30.12 -31.74 -1.27
N LYS A 802 -30.49 -30.50 -0.94
CA LYS A 802 -29.98 -29.32 -1.65
C LYS A 802 -28.47 -29.15 -1.51
N ALA A 803 -27.90 -29.48 -0.34
CA ALA A 803 -26.45 -29.46 -0.14
C ALA A 803 -25.73 -30.52 -0.99
N ILE A 804 -26.29 -31.74 -1.08
CA ILE A 804 -25.76 -32.83 -1.92
C ILE A 804 -25.85 -32.47 -3.41
N GLN A 805 -27.00 -31.93 -3.85
CA GLN A 805 -27.19 -31.51 -5.25
C GLN A 805 -26.31 -30.31 -5.61
N ALA A 806 -26.09 -29.38 -4.68
CA ALA A 806 -25.16 -28.27 -4.86
C ALA A 806 -23.74 -28.80 -5.12
N LEU A 807 -23.29 -29.79 -4.35
CA LEU A 807 -21.99 -30.43 -4.54
C LEU A 807 -21.91 -31.16 -5.89
N GLY A 808 -22.94 -31.91 -6.27
CA GLY A 808 -23.02 -32.56 -7.58
C GLY A 808 -22.94 -31.56 -8.74
N ALA A 809 -23.72 -30.48 -8.69
CA ALA A 809 -23.70 -29.42 -9.69
C ALA A 809 -22.37 -28.66 -9.74
N CYS A 810 -21.74 -28.40 -8.60
CA CYS A 810 -20.41 -27.79 -8.51
C CYS A 810 -19.36 -28.67 -9.19
N HIS A 811 -19.33 -29.97 -8.89
CA HIS A 811 -18.41 -30.89 -9.54
C HIS A 811 -18.66 -30.98 -11.06
N TRP A 812 -19.92 -31.04 -11.48
CA TRP A 812 -20.28 -31.05 -12.91
C TRP A 812 -19.91 -29.75 -13.62
N SER A 813 -19.95 -28.61 -12.92
CA SER A 813 -19.62 -27.30 -13.49
C SER A 813 -18.20 -27.19 -14.05
N ARG A 814 -17.30 -28.07 -13.59
CA ARG A 814 -15.92 -28.20 -14.09
C ARG A 814 -15.86 -28.69 -15.54
N PHE A 815 -16.87 -29.46 -15.96
CA PHE A 815 -16.98 -30.02 -17.31
C PHE A 815 -18.05 -29.31 -18.14
N ASP A 816 -19.13 -28.84 -17.52
CA ASP A 816 -20.17 -28.02 -18.16
C ASP A 816 -20.50 -26.77 -17.33
N PRO A 817 -20.06 -25.57 -17.75
CA PRO A 817 -20.18 -24.34 -16.97
C PRO A 817 -21.64 -23.95 -16.63
N LYS A 818 -22.64 -24.48 -17.32
CA LYS A 818 -24.06 -24.22 -17.04
C LYS A 818 -24.46 -24.62 -15.62
N TYR A 819 -23.82 -25.65 -15.07
CA TYR A 819 -24.12 -26.14 -13.73
C TYR A 819 -23.52 -25.28 -12.61
N SER A 820 -22.65 -24.31 -12.93
CA SER A 820 -22.08 -23.38 -11.94
C SER A 820 -23.16 -22.52 -11.28
N VAL A 821 -24.08 -21.96 -12.08
CA VAL A 821 -25.19 -21.14 -11.59
C VAL A 821 -26.19 -21.98 -10.78
N ILE A 822 -26.45 -23.21 -11.23
CA ILE A 822 -27.33 -24.16 -10.54
C ILE A 822 -26.74 -24.55 -9.18
N GLY A 823 -25.44 -24.86 -9.13
CA GLY A 823 -24.72 -25.17 -7.90
C GLY A 823 -24.76 -24.03 -6.89
N LEU A 824 -24.54 -22.79 -7.35
CA LEU A 824 -24.59 -21.59 -6.51
C LEU A 824 -26.00 -21.37 -5.92
N ARG A 825 -27.05 -21.52 -6.73
CA ARG A 825 -28.44 -21.42 -6.28
C ARG A 825 -28.75 -22.45 -5.20
N LEU A 826 -28.45 -23.73 -5.44
CA LEU A 826 -28.71 -24.82 -4.49
C LEU A 826 -27.91 -24.64 -3.18
N LYS A 827 -26.65 -24.21 -3.27
CA LYS A 827 -25.82 -23.86 -2.11
C LYS A 827 -26.47 -22.74 -1.28
N SER A 828 -26.97 -21.69 -1.93
CA SER A 828 -27.62 -20.57 -1.25
C SER A 828 -28.88 -21.01 -0.48
N GLU A 829 -29.65 -21.93 -1.07
CA GLU A 829 -30.85 -22.47 -0.44
C GLU A 829 -30.52 -23.40 0.74
N ALA A 830 -29.48 -24.22 0.61
CA ALA A 830 -28.98 -25.07 1.69
C ALA A 830 -28.46 -24.23 2.87
N LEU A 831 -27.70 -23.17 2.60
CA LEU A 831 -27.21 -22.23 3.63
C LEU A 831 -28.36 -21.49 4.33
N ARG A 832 -29.39 -21.07 3.57
CA ARG A 832 -30.59 -20.43 4.14
C ARG A 832 -31.36 -21.39 5.04
N GLY A 833 -31.53 -22.64 4.61
CA GLY A 833 -32.15 -23.70 5.41
C GLY A 833 -31.39 -23.98 6.70
N LEU A 834 -30.07 -24.16 6.60
CA LEU A 834 -29.20 -24.39 7.75
C LEU A 834 -29.27 -23.23 8.76
N ARG A 835 -29.15 -21.98 8.29
CA ARG A 835 -29.23 -20.78 9.13
C ARG A 835 -30.59 -20.65 9.82
N HIS A 836 -31.69 -20.97 9.11
CA HIS A 836 -33.02 -20.94 9.69
C HIS A 836 -33.12 -21.91 10.86
N ARG A 837 -32.73 -23.17 10.65
CA ARG A 837 -32.75 -24.21 11.70
C ARG A 837 -31.94 -23.83 12.93
N LEU A 838 -30.72 -23.33 12.75
CA LEU A 838 -29.86 -22.88 13.85
C LEU A 838 -30.44 -21.70 14.64
N ALA A 839 -31.16 -20.80 13.96
CA ALA A 839 -31.80 -19.65 14.60
C ALA A 839 -33.08 -20.02 15.35
N THR A 840 -33.82 -21.03 14.89
CA THR A 840 -35.11 -21.43 15.47
C THR A 840 -34.98 -22.51 16.55
N GLU A 841 -34.16 -23.54 16.32
CA GLU A 841 -34.02 -24.71 17.20
C GLU A 841 -32.93 -24.50 18.27
N GLY A 842 -32.00 -23.56 18.04
CA GLY A 842 -30.90 -23.26 18.96
C GLY A 842 -29.72 -24.22 18.85
N SER A 843 -28.54 -23.76 19.27
CA SER A 843 -27.25 -24.46 19.08
C SER A 843 -27.17 -25.82 19.79
N LEU A 844 -27.85 -25.98 20.92
CA LEU A 844 -27.84 -27.18 21.76
C LEU A 844 -28.62 -28.36 21.15
N ILE A 845 -29.72 -28.06 20.45
CA ILE A 845 -30.54 -29.07 19.75
C ILE A 845 -29.87 -29.40 18.41
N CYS A 846 -29.39 -28.37 17.70
CA CYS A 846 -28.67 -28.54 16.44
C CYS A 846 -27.33 -29.32 16.61
N SER A 847 -26.67 -29.26 17.77
CA SER A 847 -25.45 -30.03 18.03
C SER A 847 -25.69 -31.53 18.18
N ALA A 848 -26.89 -31.90 18.64
CA ALA A 848 -27.31 -33.29 18.81
C ALA A 848 -27.84 -33.91 17.50
N ASP A 849 -28.20 -33.11 16.50
CA ASP A 849 -28.71 -33.59 15.23
C ASP A 849 -27.59 -33.98 14.22
N PRO A 850 -27.49 -35.24 13.77
CA PRO A 850 -26.53 -35.66 12.75
C PRO A 850 -26.70 -34.96 11.40
N GLU A 851 -27.90 -34.49 11.06
CA GLU A 851 -28.19 -33.86 9.78
C GLU A 851 -27.43 -32.54 9.61
N VAL A 852 -27.32 -31.76 10.70
CA VAL A 852 -26.62 -30.46 10.71
C VAL A 852 -25.15 -30.64 10.38
N LEU A 853 -24.48 -31.63 10.99
CA LEU A 853 -23.08 -31.96 10.69
C LEU A 853 -22.90 -32.42 9.24
N THR A 854 -23.85 -33.19 8.72
CA THR A 854 -23.81 -33.69 7.35
C THR A 854 -24.00 -32.56 6.32
N ILE A 855 -24.92 -31.63 6.56
CA ILE A 855 -25.10 -30.43 5.71
C ILE A 855 -23.82 -29.60 5.70
N MET A 856 -23.20 -29.38 6.87
CA MET A 856 -21.94 -28.64 6.96
C MET A 856 -20.80 -29.37 6.25
N MET A 857 -20.75 -30.71 6.32
CA MET A 857 -19.77 -31.53 5.61
C MET A 857 -19.92 -31.37 4.08
N MET A 858 -21.14 -31.44 3.55
CA MET A 858 -21.40 -31.27 2.11
C MET A 858 -21.06 -29.86 1.62
N LEU A 859 -21.37 -28.82 2.41
CA LEU A 859 -20.98 -27.43 2.09
C LEU A 859 -19.47 -27.21 2.19
N CYS A 860 -18.80 -27.85 3.15
CA CYS A 860 -17.34 -27.84 3.24
C CYS A 860 -16.70 -28.48 2.01
N LEU A 861 -17.21 -29.65 1.61
CA LEU A 861 -16.74 -30.36 0.42
C LEU A 861 -17.05 -29.56 -0.86
N TYR A 862 -18.20 -28.88 -0.94
CA TYR A 862 -18.50 -27.95 -2.03
C TYR A 862 -17.40 -26.90 -2.19
N GLU A 863 -16.98 -26.24 -1.11
CA GLU A 863 -15.94 -25.20 -1.14
C GLU A 863 -14.55 -25.76 -1.47
N ILE A 864 -14.29 -27.04 -1.17
CA ILE A 864 -13.06 -27.74 -1.56
C ILE A 864 -13.05 -28.03 -3.08
N VAL A 865 -14.22 -28.29 -3.67
CA VAL A 865 -14.39 -28.49 -5.12
C VAL A 865 -14.38 -27.14 -5.87
N ASP A 866 -15.02 -26.11 -5.30
CA ASP A 866 -15.20 -24.76 -5.88
C ASP A 866 -13.96 -23.86 -5.66
N ASN A 867 -12.86 -24.18 -6.34
CA ASN A 867 -11.55 -23.50 -6.30
C ASN A 867 -10.69 -23.73 -5.04
N CYS A 868 -11.20 -24.43 -4.02
CA CYS A 868 -10.45 -24.78 -2.79
C CYS A 868 -9.86 -23.54 -2.08
N ASP A 869 -10.70 -22.53 -1.90
CA ASP A 869 -10.34 -21.25 -1.29
C ASP A 869 -10.38 -21.25 0.25
N GLU A 870 -10.31 -20.10 0.89
CA GLU A 870 -10.38 -20.01 2.35
C GLU A 870 -11.73 -20.36 2.96
N ARG A 871 -12.79 -20.33 2.16
CA ARG A 871 -14.18 -20.50 2.60
C ARG A 871 -14.43 -21.85 3.28
N TRP A 872 -13.75 -22.92 2.87
CA TRP A 872 -13.93 -24.24 3.49
C TRP A 872 -13.48 -24.29 4.97
N THR A 873 -12.51 -23.47 5.40
CA THR A 873 -12.07 -23.44 6.81
C THR A 873 -13.11 -22.79 7.72
N ILE A 874 -14.05 -22.02 7.16
CA ILE A 874 -15.18 -21.45 7.90
C ILE A 874 -16.12 -22.58 8.35
N HIS A 875 -16.44 -23.50 7.43
CA HIS A 875 -17.24 -24.69 7.75
C HIS A 875 -16.52 -25.60 8.76
N LEU A 876 -15.20 -25.78 8.61
CA LEU A 876 -14.37 -26.53 9.56
C LEU A 876 -14.40 -25.93 10.98
N LYS A 877 -14.23 -24.60 11.12
CA LYS A 877 -14.29 -23.89 12.41
C LYS A 877 -15.70 -23.94 13.02
N GLY A 878 -16.74 -23.82 12.20
CA GLY A 878 -18.12 -23.97 12.67
C GLY A 878 -18.42 -25.39 13.16
N ALA A 879 -17.94 -26.41 12.45
CA ALA A 879 -18.16 -27.81 12.82
C ALA A 879 -17.44 -28.17 14.13
N LYS A 880 -16.23 -27.64 14.36
CA LYS A 880 -15.47 -27.81 15.62
C LYS A 880 -16.31 -27.50 16.85
N GLU A 881 -16.92 -26.31 16.90
CA GLU A 881 -17.68 -25.87 18.08
C GLU A 881 -18.93 -26.74 18.29
N LEU A 882 -19.57 -27.16 17.21
CA LEU A 882 -20.76 -28.02 17.25
C LEU A 882 -20.42 -29.44 17.72
N ILE A 883 -19.30 -30.01 17.25
CA ILE A 883 -18.77 -31.31 17.67
C ILE A 883 -18.32 -31.27 19.14
N ARG A 884 -17.68 -30.17 19.58
CA ARG A 884 -17.30 -29.97 20.98
C ARG A 884 -18.52 -29.96 21.90
N LEU A 885 -19.57 -29.22 21.54
CA LEU A 885 -20.83 -29.19 22.30
C LEU A 885 -21.48 -30.57 22.36
N ARG A 886 -21.52 -31.31 21.24
CA ARG A 886 -22.03 -32.69 21.16
C ARG A 886 -21.29 -33.63 22.12
N ARG A 887 -19.95 -33.57 22.15
CA ARG A 887 -19.12 -34.40 23.03
C ARG A 887 -19.29 -34.04 24.52
N GLN A 888 -19.40 -32.75 24.83
CA GLN A 888 -19.69 -32.30 26.20
C GLN A 888 -21.05 -32.80 26.69
N GLN A 889 -22.07 -32.79 25.84
CA GLN A 889 -23.38 -33.38 26.17
C GLN A 889 -23.27 -34.88 26.43
N GLN A 890 -22.58 -35.62 25.55
CA GLN A 890 -22.38 -37.07 25.71
C GLN A 890 -21.67 -37.43 27.03
N MET A 891 -20.70 -36.62 27.47
CA MET A 891 -20.03 -36.79 28.76
C MET A 891 -20.96 -36.51 29.96
N ILE A 892 -21.89 -35.55 29.85
CA ILE A 892 -22.85 -35.21 30.92
C ILE A 892 -23.97 -36.26 31.00
N THR A 893 -24.37 -36.85 29.88
CA THR A 893 -25.48 -37.83 29.79
C THR A 893 -25.06 -39.27 30.03
N SER A 894 -23.87 -39.56 30.58
CA SER A 894 -23.37 -40.92 30.79
C SER A 894 -24.14 -41.71 31.88
N LYS A 895 -25.36 -42.12 31.55
CA LYS A 895 -26.04 -43.34 32.02
C LYS A 895 -26.89 -43.89 30.87
N SER A 896 -26.23 -44.36 29.81
CA SER A 896 -26.68 -45.44 28.92
C SER A 896 -25.72 -45.51 27.73
N GLY A 897 -25.20 -46.70 27.43
CA GLY A 897 -24.38 -46.96 26.25
C GLY A 897 -25.18 -46.83 24.95
N GLY A 898 -25.45 -45.60 24.52
CA GLY A 898 -25.97 -45.32 23.19
C GLY A 898 -24.86 -45.49 22.16
N ALA A 899 -25.03 -46.44 21.24
CA ALA A 899 -24.15 -46.64 20.10
C ALA A 899 -23.87 -45.30 19.39
N HIS A 900 -22.60 -45.03 19.07
CA HIS A 900 -22.23 -43.89 18.25
C HIS A 900 -23.02 -43.95 16.94
N ASP A 901 -23.85 -42.94 16.69
CA ASP A 901 -24.53 -42.79 15.41
C ASP A 901 -23.47 -42.76 14.29
N PRO A 902 -23.49 -43.71 13.34
CA PRO A 902 -22.44 -43.87 12.33
C PRO A 902 -22.30 -42.64 11.42
N VAL A 903 -23.39 -41.89 11.21
CA VAL A 903 -23.41 -40.67 10.39
C VAL A 903 -22.62 -39.56 11.07
N SER A 904 -22.88 -39.33 12.35
CA SER A 904 -22.13 -38.36 13.16
C SER A 904 -20.66 -38.73 13.29
N GLY A 905 -20.36 -40.01 13.52
CA GLY A 905 -18.99 -40.52 13.61
C GLY A 905 -18.19 -40.25 12.33
N PHE A 906 -18.80 -40.54 11.18
CA PHE A 906 -18.19 -40.26 9.88
C PHE A 906 -17.99 -38.76 9.62
N ALA A 907 -18.97 -37.91 9.93
CA ALA A 907 -18.84 -36.46 9.77
C ALA A 907 -17.75 -35.86 10.68
N GLU A 908 -17.64 -36.33 11.93
CA GLU A 908 -16.56 -35.94 12.84
C GLU A 908 -15.19 -36.34 12.29
N LEU A 909 -15.06 -37.56 11.78
CA LEU A 909 -13.83 -38.08 11.19
C LEU A 909 -13.39 -37.26 9.98
N PHE A 910 -14.35 -36.90 9.10
CA PHE A 910 -14.10 -36.03 7.95
C PHE A 910 -13.47 -34.70 8.39
N PHE A 911 -14.06 -33.99 9.35
CA PHE A 911 -13.55 -32.69 9.80
C PHE A 911 -12.22 -32.81 10.56
N ALA A 912 -12.05 -33.86 11.38
CA ALA A 912 -10.79 -34.10 12.09
C ALA A 912 -9.63 -34.37 11.12
N PHE A 913 -9.87 -35.17 10.07
CA PHE A 913 -8.87 -35.43 9.04
C PHE A 913 -8.52 -34.17 8.24
N GLN A 914 -9.52 -33.39 7.81
CA GLN A 914 -9.28 -32.16 7.05
C GLN A 914 -8.51 -31.09 7.85
N ASP A 915 -8.70 -31.03 9.17
CA ASP A 915 -7.90 -30.18 10.06
C ASP A 915 -6.42 -30.58 10.03
N VAL A 916 -6.10 -31.85 10.30
CA VAL A 916 -4.70 -32.32 10.36
C VAL A 916 -4.01 -32.09 9.01
N MET A 917 -4.65 -32.49 7.91
CA MET A 917 -4.07 -32.34 6.58
C MET A 917 -3.91 -30.87 6.18
N GLY A 918 -4.90 -30.00 6.47
CA GLY A 918 -4.78 -28.56 6.23
C GLY A 918 -3.67 -27.89 7.04
N ARG A 919 -3.43 -28.35 8.28
CA ARG A 919 -2.38 -27.83 9.16
C ARG A 919 -0.96 -28.11 8.67
N THR A 920 -0.75 -29.23 7.96
CA THR A 920 0.57 -29.55 7.38
C THR A 920 1.03 -28.53 6.34
N ALA A 921 0.08 -27.88 5.64
CA ALA A 921 0.35 -26.86 4.62
C ALA A 921 0.27 -25.42 5.14
N CYS A 922 -0.65 -25.10 6.06
CA CYS A 922 -0.97 -23.71 6.46
C CYS A 922 -0.58 -23.33 7.91
N GLY A 923 -0.20 -24.27 8.77
CA GLY A 923 0.29 -23.97 10.13
C GLY A 923 -0.73 -23.35 11.11
N GLU A 924 -2.05 -23.38 10.83
CA GLU A 924 -3.11 -22.79 11.68
C GLU A 924 -3.39 -23.55 12.99
N GLU A 925 -3.89 -22.88 14.04
CA GLU A 925 -4.22 -23.44 15.37
C GLU A 925 -4.91 -24.82 15.33
N VAL A 926 -4.58 -25.70 16.30
CA VAL A 926 -5.13 -27.07 16.38
C VAL A 926 -6.65 -26.99 16.62
N LEU A 927 -7.46 -27.46 15.65
CA LEU A 927 -8.92 -27.47 15.80
C LEU A 927 -9.39 -28.71 16.56
N PHE A 928 -8.79 -29.87 16.28
CA PHE A 928 -9.00 -31.12 17.02
C PHE A 928 -7.69 -31.55 17.69
N GLY A 929 -7.70 -31.69 19.03
CA GLY A 929 -6.52 -32.06 19.82
C GLY A 929 -5.98 -33.45 19.48
N SER A 930 -4.76 -33.76 19.92
CA SER A 930 -4.15 -35.10 19.80
C SER A 930 -5.04 -36.21 20.35
N ASP A 931 -5.83 -35.89 21.38
CA ASP A 931 -6.64 -36.84 22.14
C ASP A 931 -7.85 -37.38 21.38
N TYR A 932 -8.18 -36.80 20.21
CA TYR A 932 -9.20 -37.35 19.31
C TYR A 932 -8.74 -38.69 18.71
N TRP A 933 -7.46 -38.79 18.34
CA TRP A 933 -6.92 -39.91 17.60
C TRP A 933 -6.42 -40.98 18.56
N GLN A 934 -6.91 -42.21 18.42
CA GLN A 934 -6.42 -43.31 19.24
C GLN A 934 -5.06 -43.81 18.72
N GLU A 935 -4.07 -43.91 19.60
CA GLU A 935 -2.70 -44.33 19.22
C GLU A 935 -2.60 -45.82 18.79
N ASN A 936 -3.66 -46.62 18.94
CA ASN A 936 -3.64 -48.07 18.68
C ASN A 936 -4.52 -48.50 17.48
N GLU A 937 -5.11 -47.56 16.75
CA GLU A 937 -6.04 -47.87 15.66
C GLU A 937 -5.29 -47.90 14.32
N ARG A 938 -4.93 -49.13 13.91
CA ARG A 938 -4.09 -49.42 12.73
C ARG A 938 -4.85 -49.65 11.45
N HIS A 939 -6.16 -49.84 11.55
CA HIS A 939 -7.01 -50.12 10.42
C HIS A 939 -7.11 -48.92 9.48
N VAL A 940 -6.97 -49.13 8.17
CA VAL A 940 -7.05 -48.07 7.17
C VAL A 940 -8.50 -47.65 6.94
N ASP A 941 -8.79 -46.36 7.17
CA ASP A 941 -10.11 -45.80 6.85
C ASP A 941 -10.25 -45.54 5.34
N LEU A 942 -11.40 -45.89 4.76
CA LEU A 942 -11.67 -45.81 3.31
C LEU A 942 -11.70 -44.39 2.74
N TRP A 943 -12.03 -43.37 3.56
CA TRP A 943 -12.02 -41.97 3.16
C TRP A 943 -10.62 -41.36 3.34
N MET A 944 -10.01 -41.57 4.51
CA MET A 944 -8.68 -41.05 4.80
C MET A 944 -7.61 -41.73 3.93
N GLY A 945 -7.82 -43.00 3.56
CA GLY A 945 -6.87 -43.86 2.86
C GLY A 945 -5.57 -44.06 3.63
N CYS A 946 -5.63 -44.00 4.97
CA CYS A 946 -4.56 -44.32 5.91
C CYS A 946 -5.16 -44.62 7.29
N SER A 947 -4.34 -45.15 8.19
CA SER A 947 -4.77 -45.43 9.57
C SER A 947 -4.90 -44.16 10.44
N PRO A 948 -5.82 -44.14 11.41
CA PRO A 948 -5.88 -43.11 12.44
C PRO A 948 -4.57 -42.95 13.23
N GLU A 949 -3.81 -44.03 13.46
CA GLU A 949 -2.48 -43.98 14.09
C GLU A 949 -1.49 -43.11 13.27
N LEU A 950 -1.49 -43.18 11.93
CA LEU A 950 -0.66 -42.30 11.10
C LEU A 950 -1.02 -40.83 11.28
N VAL A 951 -2.32 -40.52 11.33
CA VAL A 951 -2.83 -39.15 11.45
C VAL A 951 -2.56 -38.58 12.85
N SER A 952 -2.58 -39.42 13.89
CA SER A 952 -2.11 -39.06 15.23
C SER A 952 -0.64 -38.63 15.21
N ILE A 953 0.23 -39.42 14.57
CA ILE A 953 1.66 -39.10 14.44
C ILE A 953 1.85 -37.79 13.66
N LEU A 954 1.13 -37.59 12.54
CA LEU A 954 1.16 -36.34 11.77
C LEU A 954 0.71 -35.14 12.60
N SER A 955 -0.37 -35.27 13.38
CA SER A 955 -0.82 -34.21 14.27
C SER A 955 0.27 -33.85 15.28
N ALA A 956 0.92 -34.84 15.90
CA ALA A 956 2.03 -34.63 16.83
C ALA A 956 3.25 -33.95 16.19
N ILE A 957 3.61 -34.33 14.95
CA ILE A 957 4.69 -33.68 14.19
C ILE A 957 4.36 -32.20 13.94
N THR A 958 3.13 -31.90 13.48
CA THR A 958 2.70 -30.52 13.20
C THR A 958 2.66 -29.65 14.46
N GLU A 959 2.22 -30.20 15.59
CA GLU A 959 2.18 -29.51 16.87
C GLU A 959 3.59 -29.24 17.38
N MET A 960 4.47 -30.25 17.36
CA MET A 960 5.87 -30.09 17.77
C MET A 960 6.64 -29.11 16.89
N SER A 961 6.38 -29.08 15.58
CA SER A 961 6.99 -28.10 14.66
C SER A 961 6.63 -26.66 15.03
N ARG A 962 5.47 -26.42 15.67
CA ARG A 962 5.08 -25.10 16.18
C ARG A 962 5.74 -24.78 17.49
N THR A 963 5.70 -25.69 18.45
CA THR A 963 6.30 -25.50 19.78
C THR A 963 7.81 -25.28 19.70
N ARG A 964 8.49 -25.93 18.74
CA ARG A 964 9.91 -25.68 18.43
C ARG A 964 10.21 -24.22 18.07
N ARG A 965 9.26 -23.47 17.50
CA ARG A 965 9.44 -22.06 17.09
C ARG A 965 9.28 -21.06 18.24
N GLN A 966 8.73 -21.48 19.39
CA GLN A 966 8.34 -20.59 20.49
C GLN A 966 9.28 -20.64 21.71
N LEU A 967 10.33 -21.48 21.70
CA LEU A 967 11.15 -21.76 22.88
C LEU A 967 12.59 -21.22 22.73
N ALA A 968 13.09 -20.54 23.77
CA ALA A 968 14.37 -19.82 23.78
C ALA A 968 15.46 -20.44 24.70
N SER A 969 15.27 -21.66 25.23
CA SER A 969 16.15 -22.28 26.23
C SER A 969 16.78 -23.60 25.76
N ASP A 970 18.09 -23.79 26.00
CA ASP A 970 18.87 -24.98 25.61
C ASP A 970 18.35 -26.29 26.22
N SER A 971 17.79 -26.26 27.45
CA SER A 971 17.26 -27.47 28.10
C SER A 971 15.98 -28.00 27.45
N THR A 972 15.19 -27.10 26.85
CA THR A 972 13.94 -27.46 26.15
C THR A 972 14.22 -27.99 24.75
N GLN A 973 15.33 -27.59 24.13
CA GLN A 973 15.77 -28.08 22.82
C GLN A 973 16.19 -29.57 22.86
N VAL A 974 16.83 -30.01 23.96
CA VAL A 974 17.19 -31.42 24.17
C VAL A 974 15.96 -32.31 24.41
N ALA A 975 14.97 -31.83 25.17
CA ALA A 975 13.70 -32.54 25.35
C ALA A 975 12.92 -32.68 24.03
N LEU A 976 12.95 -31.63 23.20
CA LEU A 976 12.34 -31.62 21.87
C LEU A 976 12.98 -32.62 20.91
N SER A 977 14.32 -32.72 20.89
CA SER A 977 15.02 -33.66 20.02
C SER A 977 14.77 -35.12 20.41
N LEU A 978 14.68 -35.42 21.71
CA LEU A 978 14.30 -36.74 22.23
C LEU A 978 12.87 -37.13 21.81
N ARG A 979 11.92 -36.20 21.90
CA ARG A 979 10.53 -36.44 21.48
C ARG A 979 10.41 -36.60 19.96
N ALA A 980 11.18 -35.85 19.17
CA ALA A 980 11.22 -35.97 17.71
C ALA A 980 11.77 -37.34 17.29
N ALA A 981 12.83 -37.82 17.97
CA ALA A 981 13.38 -39.16 17.74
C ALA A 981 12.43 -40.28 18.18
N SER A 982 11.54 -40.04 19.15
CA SER A 982 10.46 -40.96 19.51
C SER A 982 9.42 -41.06 18.40
N LEU A 983 8.97 -39.92 17.85
CA LEU A 983 8.02 -39.89 16.73
C LEU A 983 8.59 -40.54 15.47
N GLY A 984 9.87 -40.28 15.15
CA GLY A 984 10.54 -40.95 14.02
C GLY A 984 10.51 -42.48 14.16
N ARG A 985 10.83 -43.01 15.34
CA ARG A 985 10.76 -44.45 15.63
C ARG A 985 9.34 -45.03 15.59
N LYS A 986 8.33 -44.27 16.02
CA LYS A 986 6.92 -44.69 15.91
C LYS A 986 6.51 -44.78 14.44
N LEU A 987 6.86 -43.80 13.62
CA LEU A 987 6.51 -43.72 12.21
C LEU A 987 7.21 -44.79 11.35
N GLU A 988 8.46 -45.13 11.66
CA GLU A 988 9.19 -46.22 11.00
C GLU A 988 8.62 -47.61 11.30
N LYS A 989 8.04 -47.80 12.49
CA LYS A 989 7.46 -49.09 12.94
C LYS A 989 5.96 -49.22 12.66
N LEU A 990 5.33 -48.17 12.13
CA LEU A 990 3.91 -48.16 11.86
C LEU A 990 3.58 -49.12 10.71
N VAL A 991 2.69 -50.07 10.98
CA VAL A 991 2.07 -50.95 9.98
C VAL A 991 0.59 -50.59 9.93
N GLN A 992 0.09 -50.36 8.72
CA GLN A 992 -1.32 -50.03 8.47
C GLN A 992 -2.04 -51.29 8.02
N GLU A 993 -3.11 -51.68 8.70
CA GLU A 993 -3.86 -52.92 8.49
C GLU A 993 -5.04 -52.66 7.53
N ILE A 994 -5.26 -53.54 6.56
CA ILE A 994 -6.34 -53.45 5.56
C ILE A 994 -7.16 -54.74 5.63
N ASP A 995 -8.49 -54.64 5.53
CA ASP A 995 -9.41 -55.79 5.70
C ASP A 995 -9.34 -56.79 4.52
N ASP A 996 -9.04 -56.30 3.32
CA ASP A 996 -8.88 -57.11 2.11
C ASP A 996 -7.44 -56.99 1.61
N ASP A 997 -6.64 -58.04 1.84
CA ASP A 997 -5.23 -58.13 1.42
C ASP A 997 -5.06 -58.02 -0.12
N GLU A 998 -6.14 -58.19 -0.89
CA GLU A 998 -6.16 -58.11 -2.35
C GLU A 998 -6.50 -56.69 -2.87
N ASP A 999 -6.59 -55.66 -2.02
CA ASP A 999 -6.78 -54.25 -2.42
C ASP A 999 -5.43 -53.51 -2.51
N GLU A 1000 -4.64 -53.86 -3.54
CA GLU A 1000 -3.29 -53.32 -3.78
C GLU A 1000 -3.26 -51.78 -3.92
N ILE A 1001 -4.34 -51.18 -4.42
CA ILE A 1001 -4.46 -49.73 -4.62
C ILE A 1001 -4.58 -49.03 -3.26
N LEU A 1002 -5.41 -49.55 -2.35
CA LEU A 1002 -5.55 -49.02 -1.00
C LEU A 1002 -4.25 -49.17 -0.20
N HIS A 1003 -3.54 -50.30 -0.37
CA HIS A 1003 -2.23 -50.53 0.24
C HIS A 1003 -1.19 -49.52 -0.24
N SER A 1004 -1.12 -49.29 -1.55
CA SER A 1004 -0.22 -48.31 -2.16
C SER A 1004 -0.55 -46.88 -1.73
N ALA A 1005 -1.83 -46.52 -1.62
CA ALA A 1005 -2.26 -45.20 -1.13
C ALA A 1005 -1.92 -44.97 0.35
N ALA A 1006 -2.03 -46.00 1.19
CA ALA A 1006 -1.67 -45.94 2.60
C ALA A 1006 -0.15 -45.79 2.79
N GLU A 1007 0.65 -46.55 2.05
CA GLU A 1007 2.11 -46.48 2.09
C GLU A 1007 2.64 -45.14 1.56
N LEU A 1008 2.04 -44.62 0.49
CA LEU A 1008 2.35 -43.31 -0.07
C LEU A 1008 2.20 -42.19 0.98
N LYS A 1009 1.14 -42.22 1.80
CA LYS A 1009 0.95 -41.25 2.90
C LYS A 1009 1.96 -41.44 4.02
N ARG A 1010 2.35 -42.68 4.34
CA ARG A 1010 3.37 -42.96 5.36
C ARG A 1010 4.73 -42.38 4.95
N LEU A 1011 5.17 -42.60 3.72
CA LEU A 1011 6.43 -42.04 3.20
C LEU A 1011 6.42 -40.50 3.17
N ALA A 1012 5.31 -39.89 2.75
CA ALA A 1012 5.16 -38.44 2.79
C ALA A 1012 5.20 -37.89 4.23
N ALA A 1013 4.67 -38.62 5.22
CA ALA A 1013 4.79 -38.25 6.63
C ALA A 1013 6.23 -38.31 7.16
N VAL A 1014 7.01 -39.30 6.71
CA VAL A 1014 8.44 -39.41 7.07
C VAL A 1014 9.22 -38.23 6.49
N LEU A 1015 9.01 -37.92 5.21
CA LEU A 1015 9.60 -36.76 4.56
C LEU A 1015 9.22 -35.45 5.28
N TYR A 1016 7.94 -35.28 5.62
CA TYR A 1016 7.46 -34.13 6.38
C TYR A 1016 8.13 -33.99 7.76
N LEU A 1017 8.30 -35.10 8.49
CA LEU A 1017 8.98 -35.12 9.79
C LEU A 1017 10.42 -34.60 9.67
N HIS A 1018 11.18 -35.09 8.69
CA HIS A 1018 12.56 -34.67 8.48
C HIS A 1018 12.69 -33.19 8.11
N CYS A 1019 11.82 -32.69 7.25
CA CYS A 1019 11.87 -31.28 6.88
C CYS A 1019 11.34 -30.37 8.01
N ALA A 1020 10.26 -30.74 8.68
CA ALA A 1020 9.60 -29.91 9.71
C ALA A 1020 10.29 -29.91 11.09
N LEU A 1021 10.85 -31.06 11.52
CA LEU A 1021 11.46 -31.20 12.86
C LEU A 1021 12.99 -31.26 12.84
N TYR A 1022 13.61 -31.73 11.75
CA TYR A 1022 15.07 -31.78 11.62
C TYR A 1022 15.64 -30.69 10.71
N GLY A 1023 14.79 -29.94 9.98
CA GLY A 1023 15.24 -28.87 9.10
C GLY A 1023 15.98 -29.38 7.86
N ALA A 1024 15.72 -30.63 7.45
CA ALA A 1024 16.32 -31.20 6.25
C ALA A 1024 15.98 -30.36 5.01
N SER A 1025 16.95 -30.22 4.10
CA SER A 1025 16.79 -29.50 2.84
C SER A 1025 16.45 -30.45 1.68
N PRO A 1026 15.90 -29.95 0.57
CA PRO A 1026 15.72 -30.71 -0.68
C PRO A 1026 17.00 -31.36 -1.23
N THR A 1027 18.17 -30.85 -0.81
CA THR A 1027 19.49 -31.38 -1.19
C THR A 1027 20.02 -32.46 -0.25
N THR A 1028 19.31 -32.75 0.86
CA THR A 1028 19.72 -33.78 1.82
C THR A 1028 19.53 -35.16 1.18
N PRO A 1029 20.53 -36.06 1.17
CA PRO A 1029 20.45 -37.35 0.47
C PRO A 1029 19.23 -38.21 0.87
N LEU A 1030 18.86 -38.15 2.14
CA LEU A 1030 17.68 -38.84 2.68
C LEU A 1030 16.37 -38.24 2.15
N VAL A 1031 16.28 -36.92 1.98
CA VAL A 1031 15.12 -36.24 1.37
C VAL A 1031 14.99 -36.63 -0.10
N VAL A 1032 16.09 -36.63 -0.85
CA VAL A 1032 16.13 -37.06 -2.25
C VAL A 1032 15.67 -38.52 -2.40
N GLY A 1033 16.11 -39.40 -1.49
CA GLY A 1033 15.67 -40.79 -1.44
C GLY A 1033 14.17 -40.95 -1.24
N TYR A 1034 13.59 -40.25 -0.26
CA TYR A 1034 12.14 -40.32 -0.01
C TYR A 1034 11.31 -39.70 -1.14
N VAL A 1035 11.74 -38.57 -1.71
CA VAL A 1035 11.06 -37.96 -2.87
C VAL A 1035 11.04 -38.91 -4.06
N ARG A 1036 12.15 -39.63 -4.33
CA ARG A 1036 12.21 -40.66 -5.37
C ARG A 1036 11.20 -41.78 -5.12
N SER A 1037 11.17 -42.37 -3.92
CA SER A 1037 10.24 -43.46 -3.60
C SER A 1037 8.77 -43.03 -3.68
N ILE A 1038 8.45 -41.81 -3.23
CA ILE A 1038 7.10 -41.25 -3.33
C ILE A 1038 6.69 -41.08 -4.80
N LEU A 1039 7.59 -40.59 -5.65
CA LEU A 1039 7.28 -40.37 -7.07
C LEU A 1039 7.20 -41.67 -7.89
N GLN A 1040 7.92 -42.73 -7.52
CA GLN A 1040 7.77 -44.06 -8.10
C GLN A 1040 6.39 -44.64 -7.82
N LEU A 1041 5.94 -44.60 -6.56
CA LEU A 1041 4.59 -45.04 -6.18
C LEU A 1041 3.49 -44.21 -6.85
N ILE A 1042 3.70 -42.90 -7.02
CA ILE A 1042 2.77 -42.05 -7.78
C ILE A 1042 2.69 -42.49 -9.25
N SER A 1043 3.81 -42.88 -9.86
CA SER A 1043 3.83 -43.40 -11.24
C SER A 1043 3.04 -44.71 -11.37
N GLU A 1044 3.25 -45.66 -10.46
CA GLU A 1044 2.53 -46.94 -10.45
C GLU A 1044 1.01 -46.74 -10.27
N LEU A 1045 0.64 -45.79 -9.41
CA LEU A 1045 -0.76 -45.43 -9.18
C LEU A 1045 -1.39 -44.71 -10.38
N LEU A 1046 -0.64 -43.87 -11.09
CA LEU A 1046 -1.07 -43.27 -12.36
C LEU A 1046 -1.38 -44.32 -13.42
N ASP A 1047 -0.51 -45.32 -13.56
CA ASP A 1047 -0.69 -46.42 -14.50
C ASP A 1047 -1.91 -47.29 -14.15
N SER A 1048 -2.22 -47.43 -12.85
CA SER A 1048 -3.42 -48.13 -12.36
C SER A 1048 -4.74 -47.37 -12.58
N GLY A 1049 -4.69 -46.08 -12.91
CA GLY A 1049 -5.86 -45.22 -13.11
C GLY A 1049 -6.62 -44.80 -11.85
N SER A 1050 -6.15 -45.18 -10.65
CA SER A 1050 -6.71 -44.72 -9.38
C SER A 1050 -5.89 -43.56 -8.83
N LEU A 1051 -6.50 -42.38 -8.70
CA LEU A 1051 -5.83 -41.13 -8.31
C LEU A 1051 -6.46 -40.46 -7.08
N VAL A 1052 -7.22 -41.24 -6.32
CA VAL A 1052 -7.95 -40.78 -5.14
C VAL A 1052 -7.00 -40.71 -3.94
N SER A 1053 -7.12 -39.64 -3.13
CA SER A 1053 -6.36 -39.42 -1.90
C SER A 1053 -4.82 -39.25 -2.05
N MET A 1054 -4.34 -38.84 -3.23
CA MET A 1054 -2.91 -38.58 -3.53
C MET A 1054 -2.50 -37.11 -3.44
N THR A 1055 -3.46 -36.20 -3.19
CA THR A 1055 -3.24 -34.74 -3.27
C THR A 1055 -2.16 -34.26 -2.30
N TRP A 1056 -2.15 -34.79 -1.08
CA TRP A 1056 -1.17 -34.41 -0.07
C TRP A 1056 0.23 -35.01 -0.31
N PRO A 1057 0.39 -36.32 -0.59
CA PRO A 1057 1.71 -36.86 -0.94
C PRO A 1057 2.36 -36.21 -2.17
N VAL A 1058 1.58 -35.98 -3.24
CA VAL A 1058 2.06 -35.26 -4.44
C VAL A 1058 2.53 -33.85 -4.08
N PHE A 1059 1.80 -33.15 -3.21
CA PHE A 1059 2.18 -31.83 -2.72
C PHE A 1059 3.49 -31.87 -1.90
N VAL A 1060 3.62 -32.79 -0.96
CA VAL A 1060 4.82 -32.93 -0.11
C VAL A 1060 6.06 -33.24 -0.96
N ALA A 1061 5.96 -34.16 -1.93
CA ALA A 1061 7.05 -34.47 -2.85
C ALA A 1061 7.40 -33.29 -3.76
N ALA A 1062 6.41 -32.55 -4.26
CA ALA A 1062 6.63 -31.41 -5.14
C ALA A 1062 7.33 -30.24 -4.46
N VAL A 1063 7.05 -30.00 -3.17
CA VAL A 1063 7.69 -28.93 -2.39
C VAL A 1063 9.16 -29.25 -2.07
N GLU A 1064 9.49 -30.53 -1.90
CA GLU A 1064 10.85 -30.98 -1.52
C GLU A 1064 11.65 -31.60 -2.66
N LEU A 1065 11.15 -31.53 -3.90
CA LEU A 1065 11.88 -31.96 -5.07
C LEU A 1065 13.16 -31.12 -5.24
N ASN A 1066 14.28 -31.79 -5.46
CA ASN A 1066 15.57 -31.13 -5.59
C ASN A 1066 15.59 -30.20 -6.81
N PRO A 1067 15.84 -28.88 -6.63
CA PRO A 1067 15.79 -27.94 -7.73
C PRO A 1067 16.95 -28.08 -8.72
N LEU A 1068 18.07 -28.70 -8.32
CA LEU A 1068 19.31 -28.81 -9.10
C LEU A 1068 19.45 -30.15 -9.85
N HIS A 1069 18.63 -31.14 -9.51
CA HIS A 1069 18.69 -32.48 -10.10
C HIS A 1069 17.26 -33.02 -10.26
N ASP A 1070 16.71 -32.83 -11.45
CA ASP A 1070 15.32 -33.19 -11.79
C ASP A 1070 15.20 -34.64 -12.30
N GLU A 1071 16.33 -35.29 -12.59
CA GLU A 1071 16.38 -36.70 -12.99
C GLU A 1071 16.16 -37.59 -11.75
N ILE A 1072 15.11 -38.41 -11.78
CA ILE A 1072 14.80 -39.27 -10.64
C ILE A 1072 15.31 -40.70 -10.87
N TRP A 1073 14.95 -41.34 -11.99
CA TRP A 1073 15.42 -42.66 -12.40
C TRP A 1073 15.40 -42.80 -13.93
N SER A 1074 16.00 -43.86 -14.45
CA SER A 1074 16.00 -44.21 -15.87
C SER A 1074 15.26 -45.53 -16.08
N ASP A 1075 14.18 -45.54 -16.85
CA ASP A 1075 13.49 -46.78 -17.23
C ASP A 1075 14.22 -47.47 -18.39
N SER A 1076 14.33 -48.80 -18.33
CA SER A 1076 14.93 -49.63 -19.39
C SER A 1076 13.90 -50.67 -19.82
N PRO A 1077 13.57 -50.77 -21.13
CA PRO A 1077 14.55 -51.00 -22.20
C PRO A 1077 14.88 -49.80 -23.11
N ASP A 1078 14.13 -48.69 -23.04
CA ASP A 1078 14.19 -47.61 -24.04
C ASP A 1078 15.10 -46.41 -23.65
N GLY A 1079 15.70 -46.41 -22.46
CA GLY A 1079 16.64 -45.37 -22.03
C GLY A 1079 16.00 -44.00 -21.73
N ALA A 1080 14.68 -43.95 -21.58
CA ALA A 1080 13.97 -42.72 -21.22
C ALA A 1080 14.22 -42.36 -19.75
N VAL A 1081 14.78 -41.17 -19.51
CA VAL A 1081 15.00 -40.62 -18.17
C VAL A 1081 13.68 -40.01 -17.66
N VAL A 1082 13.24 -40.43 -16.48
CA VAL A 1082 12.04 -39.90 -15.84
C VAL A 1082 12.40 -38.69 -15.00
N TYR A 1083 11.87 -37.54 -15.43
CA TYR A 1083 12.03 -36.26 -14.74
C TYR A 1083 10.91 -36.04 -13.72
N GLY A 1084 11.25 -35.51 -12.55
CA GLY A 1084 10.31 -35.34 -11.44
C GLY A 1084 9.23 -34.32 -11.68
N ARG A 1085 9.58 -33.15 -12.21
CA ARG A 1085 8.60 -32.08 -12.45
C ARG A 1085 7.55 -32.47 -13.51
N PRO A 1086 7.90 -33.03 -14.68
CA PRO A 1086 6.91 -33.52 -15.63
C PRO A 1086 5.98 -34.57 -15.04
N LEU A 1087 6.51 -35.51 -14.25
CA LEU A 1087 5.71 -36.54 -13.60
C LEU A 1087 4.71 -35.95 -12.59
N ILE A 1088 5.12 -34.97 -11.77
CA ILE A 1088 4.22 -34.26 -10.84
C ILE A 1088 3.13 -33.49 -11.60
N LEU A 1089 3.48 -32.81 -12.67
CA LEU A 1089 2.51 -32.05 -13.47
C LEU A 1089 1.53 -32.99 -14.20
N HIS A 1090 2.01 -34.14 -14.66
CA HIS A 1090 1.18 -35.20 -15.23
C HIS A 1090 0.23 -35.77 -14.18
N ALA A 1091 0.74 -36.06 -12.97
CA ALA A 1091 -0.07 -36.50 -11.84
C ALA A 1091 -1.19 -35.50 -11.51
N LEU A 1092 -0.87 -34.21 -11.40
CA LEU A 1092 -1.85 -33.16 -11.13
C LEU A 1092 -2.86 -32.97 -12.26
N ALA A 1093 -2.45 -33.15 -13.52
CA ALA A 1093 -3.38 -33.09 -14.66
C ALA A 1093 -4.36 -34.27 -14.63
N ALA A 1094 -3.86 -35.49 -14.43
CA ALA A 1094 -4.68 -36.69 -14.33
C ALA A 1094 -5.61 -36.64 -13.11
N MET A 1095 -5.14 -36.11 -11.97
CA MET A 1095 -5.95 -35.88 -10.78
C MET A 1095 -7.06 -34.83 -11.00
N ALA A 1096 -6.85 -33.84 -11.88
CA ALA A 1096 -7.89 -32.86 -12.17
C ALA A 1096 -9.13 -33.53 -12.80
N GLU A 1097 -8.93 -34.60 -13.58
CA GLU A 1097 -10.01 -35.30 -14.27
C GLU A 1097 -10.61 -36.46 -13.48
N SER A 1098 -9.96 -36.92 -12.41
CA SER A 1098 -10.29 -38.16 -11.68
C SER A 1098 -10.55 -37.95 -10.17
N SER A 1099 -10.06 -36.87 -9.55
CA SER A 1099 -10.27 -36.56 -8.13
C SER A 1099 -11.48 -35.64 -7.91
N VAL A 1100 -12.15 -35.78 -6.75
CA VAL A 1100 -13.15 -34.80 -6.28
C VAL A 1100 -12.47 -33.46 -5.94
N SER A 1101 -11.23 -33.49 -5.44
CA SER A 1101 -10.54 -32.27 -5.02
C SER A 1101 -10.07 -31.41 -6.19
N ASN A 1102 -10.23 -30.09 -6.09
CA ASN A 1102 -9.72 -29.18 -7.11
C ASN A 1102 -8.21 -28.98 -6.93
N VAL A 1103 -7.45 -29.48 -7.90
CA VAL A 1103 -5.97 -29.43 -7.92
C VAL A 1103 -5.41 -28.16 -8.58
N ALA A 1104 -6.26 -27.25 -9.09
CA ALA A 1104 -5.81 -26.03 -9.78
C ALA A 1104 -4.94 -25.15 -8.88
N ARG A 1105 -5.31 -25.01 -7.60
CA ARG A 1105 -4.53 -24.26 -6.62
C ARG A 1105 -3.19 -24.94 -6.31
N THR A 1106 -3.20 -26.26 -6.09
CA THR A 1106 -1.98 -27.05 -5.87
C THR A 1106 -1.04 -26.99 -7.08
N ARG A 1107 -1.57 -27.05 -8.29
CA ARG A 1107 -0.83 -26.89 -9.56
C ARG A 1107 -0.25 -25.49 -9.70
N ALA A 1108 -1.02 -24.44 -9.44
CA ALA A 1108 -0.54 -23.06 -9.47
C ALA A 1108 0.59 -22.83 -8.46
N VAL A 1109 0.53 -23.46 -7.29
CA VAL A 1109 1.58 -23.41 -6.25
C VAL A 1109 2.88 -24.03 -6.73
N ILE A 1110 2.80 -25.22 -7.32
CA ILE A 1110 3.97 -25.97 -7.79
C ILE A 1110 4.59 -25.30 -9.02
N VAL A 1111 3.77 -24.71 -9.89
CA VAL A 1111 4.26 -23.88 -11.01
C VAL A 1111 4.94 -22.61 -10.50
N LYS A 1112 4.43 -21.98 -9.43
CA LYS A 1112 5.03 -20.76 -8.86
C LYS A 1112 6.30 -21.04 -8.05
N SER A 1113 6.44 -22.21 -7.41
CA SER A 1113 7.69 -22.61 -6.75
C SER A 1113 8.82 -22.88 -7.76
N ARG A 1114 8.49 -23.20 -9.03
CA ARG A 1114 9.44 -23.30 -10.16
C ARG A 1114 10.22 -22.01 -10.39
N ASP A 1115 9.53 -20.87 -10.34
CA ASP A 1115 10.09 -19.56 -10.69
C ASP A 1115 10.93 -18.94 -9.54
N ALA A 1116 10.92 -19.56 -8.36
CA ALA A 1116 11.64 -19.11 -7.17
C ALA A 1116 13.02 -19.79 -6.96
N ALA A 1117 13.43 -20.72 -7.83
CA ALA A 1117 14.72 -21.40 -7.72
C ALA A 1117 15.86 -20.58 -8.38
N PRO A 1118 17.02 -20.41 -7.72
CA PRO A 1118 18.16 -19.71 -8.31
C PRO A 1118 18.80 -20.57 -9.41
N ILE A 1119 18.75 -20.08 -10.65
CA ILE A 1119 19.45 -20.67 -11.79
C ILE A 1119 20.95 -20.47 -11.56
N SER A 1120 21.66 -21.53 -11.15
CA SER A 1120 23.12 -21.55 -11.18
C SER A 1120 23.58 -21.75 -12.62
N ASN A 1121 24.25 -20.75 -13.18
CA ASN A 1121 25.00 -20.87 -14.44
C ASN A 1121 26.07 -21.96 -14.29
N THR A 1122 25.85 -23.16 -14.83
CA THR A 1122 26.91 -24.07 -15.25
C THR A 1122 26.34 -25.16 -16.17
N GLU A 1123 26.90 -25.20 -17.38
CA GLU A 1123 26.91 -26.31 -18.36
C GLU A 1123 25.59 -26.78 -18.98
N LYS A 1124 25.41 -26.41 -20.27
CA LYS A 1124 24.64 -27.20 -21.23
C LYS A 1124 25.44 -28.47 -21.59
N PRO A 1125 24.83 -29.66 -21.58
CA PRO A 1125 25.04 -30.67 -22.60
C PRO A 1125 23.86 -30.66 -23.59
N GLY A 1126 24.15 -30.96 -24.85
CA GLY A 1126 23.27 -30.68 -25.99
C GLY A 1126 22.10 -31.63 -26.20
N GLY A 1127 21.10 -31.10 -26.90
CA GLY A 1127 20.37 -31.79 -27.98
C GLY A 1127 19.33 -32.84 -27.61
N ALA A 1128 18.08 -32.40 -27.44
CA ALA A 1128 16.90 -33.09 -27.97
C ALA A 1128 15.76 -32.07 -28.15
N GLU A 1129 15.37 -31.82 -29.39
CA GLU A 1129 14.14 -31.09 -29.74
C GLU A 1129 12.92 -31.94 -29.37
N PHE A 1130 12.02 -31.41 -28.54
CA PHE A 1130 10.61 -31.82 -28.53
C PHE A 1130 9.76 -30.56 -28.60
N ALA A 1131 8.90 -30.52 -29.62
CA ALA A 1131 8.11 -29.38 -30.04
C ALA A 1131 7.03 -29.01 -29.00
N GLU A 1132 7.02 -27.74 -28.58
CA GLU A 1132 5.82 -27.07 -28.08
C GLU A 1132 4.90 -26.80 -29.27
N SER A 1133 3.86 -27.61 -29.44
CA SER A 1133 2.74 -27.24 -30.30
C SER A 1133 1.87 -26.21 -29.59
N SER A 1134 1.76 -25.06 -30.23
CA SER A 1134 0.85 -23.95 -29.97
C SER A 1134 -0.61 -24.38 -29.78
N ASP A 1135 -1.25 -23.88 -28.72
CA ASP A 1135 -2.71 -23.72 -28.66
C ASP A 1135 -3.04 -22.22 -28.49
N GLN A 1136 -3.03 -21.52 -29.61
CA GLN A 1136 -3.94 -20.41 -29.88
C GLN A 1136 -4.87 -20.87 -31.02
N ASP A 1137 -6.13 -20.48 -30.90
CA ASP A 1137 -7.25 -20.60 -31.86
C ASP A 1137 -8.14 -21.84 -31.80
N VAL A 1138 -9.14 -21.80 -30.91
CA VAL A 1138 -10.53 -22.14 -31.28
C VAL A 1138 -11.50 -21.14 -30.63
N SER A 1139 -11.72 -20.03 -31.33
CA SER A 1139 -12.85 -19.11 -31.19
C SER A 1139 -13.30 -18.75 -32.61
N ALA A 1140 -13.99 -19.68 -33.27
CA ALA A 1140 -14.81 -19.44 -34.46
C ALA A 1140 -15.66 -20.69 -34.79
N ALA A 1141 -16.75 -20.87 -34.05
CA ALA A 1141 -18.02 -21.48 -34.49
C ALA A 1141 -19.03 -21.44 -33.34
#